data_AF-A0A1E7I367-F1
#
_entry.id   AF-A0A1E7I367-F1
#
_cell.length_a   1.000
_cell.length_b   1.000
_cell.length_c   1.000
_cell.angle_alpha   90.00
_cell.angle_beta   90.00
_cell.angle_gamma   90.00
#
_symmetry.space_group_name_H-M   'P 1'
#
loop_
_entity.id
_entity.type
_entity.pdbx_description
1 polymer ?
#
loop_
_entity_poly.entity_id
_entity_poly.type
_entity_poly.pdbx_seq_one_letter_code
_entity_poly.pdbx_strand_id
1 'polypeptide(L)'
;MKKILLAVCLCIISTFATNVVNAAVAMDPVPIVFKIPSTLNATNTYVQFFNYVNGVSSIVGTYNNGTTIGNTLQTKRAYLLSDLTSSTSVGGSAPANVPAVSITTFISGRIYVTIGGAGLSVASDSYQPNPAYPGDPNFTRRYQYFEANVNASSITADLSYIDFASISLSMDAVNASTTVANSPQLTTVKSSVLTDRLAATATTPDGNRLPVGGKFVRVISPGMQAPLYHDWTHYLGTTIQGSTVNLNGTYVGTGAQPSGDNSTQAQSFSYLVTFDGSGNATLTPQMGSGNGTAPCVPAVQQGPGVGKQADAVITISLANLNIASGIYGNNPSYTVGSQNATTGIVNDFSGRVVGDLLAGLSWGFPASKVMYKGTAIGNMTSTEWWGGRMVDNSVLALADTPAGNGTVFGKVQPNPLDYHTYAAALDGITSGYGFPLQDRLGNNLLSFDTSTDTNAYLKISIEPEAAGTAVFESGSQAAGVTVKVTNFAGKTMTNSQVSAQYSTKDFTPHTFVCSFNGTVSPAGSVATFMLDCDNFPTGTVSELQLMKLYSSGASLAYKYAVSGIDYTDGYWWVTDSSGNHLMQMDRVVYGTQYYIHFVIKDDGPYDENAVAGQITDPVAAGTKSDTSSGCVLNLNADFTFELAGLLIVALFGMCLRRRVRVRTRNT
;
A
#
# COMPACT_ATOMS: atom_id res chain seq x y z
N MET A 1 14.17 -24.37 3.41
CA MET A 1 12.95 -23.57 3.16
C MET A 1 12.50 -23.83 1.74
N LYS A 2 11.33 -24.46 1.59
CA LYS A 2 10.81 -24.94 0.30
C LYS A 2 10.51 -23.74 -0.60
N LYS A 3 10.92 -23.86 -1.86
CA LYS A 3 10.72 -22.88 -2.93
C LYS A 3 9.23 -22.59 -3.07
N ILE A 4 8.79 -21.42 -2.62
CA ILE A 4 7.48 -20.89 -2.99
C ILE A 4 7.64 -20.43 -4.43
N LEU A 5 7.20 -21.29 -5.35
CA LEU A 5 7.05 -20.94 -6.75
C LEU A 5 5.87 -19.95 -6.79
N LEU A 6 6.16 -18.65 -6.74
CA LEU A 6 5.19 -17.60 -6.99
C LEU A 6 4.91 -17.62 -8.51
N ALA A 7 4.13 -18.61 -8.94
CA ALA A 7 3.57 -18.75 -10.28
C ALA A 7 2.09 -18.33 -10.30
N VAL A 8 1.69 -17.48 -9.36
CA VAL A 8 0.35 -16.92 -9.27
C VAL A 8 0.44 -15.48 -9.75
N CYS A 9 -0.36 -15.14 -10.76
CA CYS A 9 -0.54 -13.82 -11.40
C CYS A 9 0.27 -13.46 -12.67
N LEU A 10 0.78 -14.42 -13.45
CA LEU A 10 1.20 -14.13 -14.84
C LEU A 10 0.77 -15.21 -15.85
N CYS A 11 -0.52 -15.54 -15.88
CA CYS A 11 -1.08 -16.42 -16.90
C CYS A 11 -2.50 -15.97 -17.26
N ILE A 12 -2.64 -15.01 -18.17
CA ILE A 12 -3.58 -14.99 -19.31
C ILE A 12 -2.96 -14.04 -20.34
N ILE A 13 -2.09 -14.56 -21.20
CA ILE A 13 -1.98 -14.14 -22.61
C ILE A 13 -1.70 -15.43 -23.39
N SER A 14 -2.74 -15.98 -24.01
CA SER A 14 -2.62 -17.05 -25.00
C SER A 14 -1.96 -16.50 -26.26
N THR A 15 -0.67 -16.75 -26.46
CA THR A 15 -0.04 -16.60 -27.77
C THR A 15 -0.17 -17.92 -28.54
N PHE A 16 -0.97 -17.89 -29.61
CA PHE A 16 -0.91 -18.88 -30.67
C PHE A 16 0.49 -18.81 -31.33
N ALA A 17 1.34 -19.78 -31.05
CA ALA A 17 2.60 -19.96 -31.76
C ALA A 17 2.34 -20.72 -33.07
N THR A 18 1.99 -20.01 -34.15
CA THR A 18 2.11 -20.57 -35.51
C THR A 18 3.55 -20.37 -35.98
N ASN A 19 4.30 -21.46 -36.11
CA ASN A 19 5.64 -21.47 -36.70
C ASN A 19 5.57 -21.09 -38.18
N VAL A 20 5.73 -19.80 -38.47
CA VAL A 20 6.06 -19.31 -39.81
C VAL A 20 7.44 -18.69 -39.72
N VAL A 21 8.40 -19.25 -40.46
CA VAL A 21 9.77 -18.74 -40.54
C VAL A 21 9.76 -17.45 -41.36
N ASN A 22 9.29 -16.36 -40.75
CA ASN A 22 9.39 -15.03 -41.33
C ASN A 22 10.79 -14.47 -41.03
N ALA A 23 11.37 -13.78 -42.01
CA ALA A 23 12.60 -13.03 -41.84
C ALA A 23 12.56 -12.21 -40.55
N ALA A 24 13.65 -12.21 -39.77
CA ALA A 24 13.75 -11.52 -38.50
C ALA A 24 13.50 -10.02 -38.69
N VAL A 25 12.24 -9.61 -38.55
CA VAL A 25 11.88 -8.20 -38.39
C VAL A 25 12.59 -7.76 -37.12
N ALA A 26 13.41 -6.71 -37.23
CA ALA A 26 14.08 -6.13 -36.06
C ALA A 26 12.99 -5.81 -35.03
N MET A 27 13.03 -6.50 -33.89
CA MET A 27 12.04 -6.34 -32.83
C MET A 27 12.30 -5.00 -32.16
N ASP A 28 11.33 -4.08 -32.23
CA ASP A 28 11.44 -2.79 -31.56
C ASP A 28 11.55 -3.03 -30.05
N PRO A 29 12.65 -2.67 -29.39
CA PRO A 29 12.79 -2.85 -27.95
C PRO A 29 11.85 -1.89 -27.20
N VAL A 30 11.56 -2.21 -25.95
CA VAL A 30 10.78 -1.37 -25.04
C VAL A 30 11.71 -0.46 -24.24
N PRO A 31 11.67 0.87 -24.42
CA PRO A 31 12.41 1.78 -23.56
C PRO A 31 11.77 1.87 -22.18
N ILE A 32 12.61 1.87 -21.14
CA ILE A 32 12.22 2.10 -19.74
C ILE A 32 13.03 3.26 -19.19
N VAL A 33 12.35 4.29 -18.70
CA VAL A 33 12.91 5.54 -18.16
C VAL A 33 12.68 5.59 -16.66
N PHE A 34 13.73 5.86 -15.88
CA PHE A 34 13.63 6.04 -14.43
C PHE A 34 13.64 7.54 -14.09
N LYS A 35 12.47 8.06 -13.74
CA LYS A 35 12.30 9.41 -13.22
C LYS A 35 12.67 9.43 -11.74
N ILE A 36 13.70 10.17 -11.40
CA ILE A 36 14.10 10.44 -10.01
C ILE A 36 13.77 11.88 -9.62
N PRO A 37 13.31 12.12 -8.39
CA PRO A 37 13.14 13.45 -7.83
C PRO A 37 14.51 14.07 -7.54
N SER A 38 14.57 15.39 -7.51
CA SER A 38 15.80 16.14 -7.19
C SER A 38 16.34 15.86 -5.79
N THR A 39 15.50 15.34 -4.89
CA THR A 39 15.88 14.93 -3.53
C THR A 39 16.61 13.60 -3.47
N LEU A 40 16.60 12.80 -4.55
CA LEU A 40 17.33 11.54 -4.65
C LEU A 40 18.58 11.70 -5.53
N ASN A 41 19.71 11.18 -5.03
CA ASN A 41 20.97 11.23 -5.75
C ASN A 41 21.09 10.03 -6.70
N ALA A 42 21.20 10.29 -8.00
CA ALA A 42 21.39 9.28 -9.05
C ALA A 42 22.67 8.43 -8.85
N THR A 43 23.70 9.00 -8.24
CA THR A 43 24.98 8.31 -7.93
C THR A 43 24.88 7.40 -6.69
N ASN A 44 23.73 7.40 -6.02
CA ASN A 44 23.46 6.63 -4.80
C ASN A 44 22.22 5.72 -4.92
N THR A 45 21.66 5.65 -6.13
CA THR A 45 20.42 4.92 -6.44
C THR A 45 20.71 3.94 -7.57
N TYR A 46 20.29 2.68 -7.38
CA TYR A 46 20.60 1.58 -8.27
C TYR A 46 19.34 0.95 -8.84
N VAL A 47 19.47 0.40 -10.05
CA VAL A 47 18.51 -0.55 -10.62
C VAL A 47 19.17 -1.89 -10.90
N GLN A 48 18.42 -2.97 -10.70
CA GLN A 48 18.86 -4.35 -10.96
C GLN A 48 17.73 -5.20 -11.55
N PHE A 49 18.10 -6.05 -12.50
CA PHE A 49 17.18 -6.91 -13.23
C PHE A 49 17.30 -8.36 -12.78
N PHE A 50 16.29 -8.88 -12.09
CA PHE A 50 16.27 -10.25 -11.57
C PHE A 50 15.23 -11.06 -12.31
N ASN A 51 15.63 -12.12 -13.00
CA ASN A 51 14.72 -13.16 -13.47
C ASN A 51 15.37 -14.53 -13.34
N TYR A 52 14.55 -15.57 -13.28
CA TYR A 52 15.00 -16.96 -13.29
C TYR A 52 13.87 -17.85 -13.79
N VAL A 53 13.92 -18.19 -15.08
CA VAL A 53 12.88 -18.97 -15.76
C VAL A 53 13.52 -20.25 -16.30
N ASN A 54 12.95 -21.41 -15.96
CA ASN A 54 13.42 -22.72 -16.44
C ASN A 54 14.92 -22.97 -16.24
N GLY A 55 15.48 -22.48 -15.13
CA GLY A 55 16.90 -22.67 -14.82
C GLY A 55 17.84 -21.59 -15.37
N VAL A 56 17.31 -20.57 -16.06
CA VAL A 56 18.11 -19.55 -16.76
C VAL A 56 17.73 -18.14 -16.31
N SER A 57 18.73 -17.34 -15.98
CA SER A 57 18.60 -15.88 -15.85
C SER A 57 19.03 -15.23 -17.16
N SER A 58 18.16 -14.45 -17.79
CA SER A 58 18.49 -13.77 -19.05
C SER A 58 17.80 -12.41 -19.18
N ILE A 59 18.55 -11.44 -19.69
CA ILE A 59 18.05 -10.15 -20.16
C ILE A 59 18.72 -9.87 -21.50
N VAL A 60 17.93 -9.42 -22.47
CA VAL A 60 18.41 -8.90 -23.75
C VAL A 60 17.95 -7.47 -23.84
N GLY A 61 18.91 -6.56 -23.88
CA GLY A 61 18.65 -5.13 -23.95
C GLY A 61 19.95 -4.34 -23.85
N THR A 62 19.83 -3.04 -24.03
CA THR A 62 20.95 -2.10 -24.02
C THR A 62 20.67 -0.88 -23.16
N TYR A 63 21.73 -0.12 -22.88
CA TYR A 63 21.65 1.20 -22.26
C TYR A 63 22.74 2.10 -22.84
N ASN A 64 22.51 3.41 -22.75
CA ASN A 64 23.51 4.42 -23.09
C ASN A 64 24.08 5.00 -21.80
N ASN A 65 25.37 5.29 -21.78
CA ASN A 65 26.00 6.04 -20.70
C ASN A 65 26.64 7.32 -21.25
N GLY A 66 27.42 8.03 -20.43
CA GLY A 66 28.07 9.28 -20.83
C GLY A 66 29.13 9.15 -21.94
N THR A 67 29.59 7.94 -22.27
CA THR A 67 30.70 7.71 -23.21
C THR A 67 30.38 6.75 -24.35
N THR A 68 29.38 5.88 -24.20
CA THR A 68 29.13 4.74 -25.06
C THR A 68 27.63 4.51 -25.21
N ILE A 69 27.20 4.32 -26.46
CA ILE A 69 25.83 4.00 -26.84
C ILE A 69 25.72 2.48 -27.03
N GLY A 70 24.61 1.89 -26.60
CA GLY A 70 24.30 0.48 -26.86
C GLY A 70 25.08 -0.54 -26.00
N ASN A 71 25.44 -0.19 -24.77
CA ASN A 71 26.04 -1.15 -23.83
C ASN A 71 25.04 -2.26 -23.47
N THR A 72 25.48 -3.52 -23.46
CA THR A 72 24.60 -4.65 -23.13
C THR A 72 24.20 -4.68 -21.66
N LEU A 73 22.92 -4.94 -21.39
CA LEU A 73 22.41 -5.23 -20.04
C LEU A 73 22.79 -6.64 -19.58
N GLN A 74 22.93 -6.80 -18.27
CA GLN A 74 23.28 -8.05 -17.61
C GLN A 74 22.28 -8.29 -16.48
N THR A 75 21.84 -9.53 -16.33
CA THR A 75 21.00 -9.92 -15.20
C THR A 75 21.77 -9.72 -13.90
N LYS A 76 21.07 -9.26 -12.87
CA LYS A 76 21.52 -9.14 -11.48
C LYS A 76 22.66 -8.15 -11.23
N ARG A 77 23.27 -7.58 -12.28
CA ARG A 77 24.20 -6.45 -12.18
C ARG A 77 23.48 -5.21 -11.67
N ALA A 78 24.09 -4.57 -10.68
CA ALA A 78 23.66 -3.26 -10.19
C ALA A 78 24.15 -2.16 -11.13
N TYR A 79 23.21 -1.34 -11.60
CA TYR A 79 23.46 -0.16 -12.41
C TYR A 79 23.13 1.08 -11.59
N LEU A 80 24.09 1.99 -11.43
CA LEU A 80 23.78 3.33 -10.93
C LEU A 80 22.88 4.05 -11.93
N LEU A 81 21.90 4.80 -11.44
CA LEU A 81 21.06 5.60 -12.33
C LEU A 81 21.88 6.65 -13.10
N SER A 82 22.96 7.17 -12.51
CA SER A 82 23.91 8.03 -13.22
C SER A 82 24.60 7.34 -14.41
N ASP A 83 24.87 6.05 -14.30
CA ASP A 83 25.53 5.27 -15.37
C ASP A 83 24.57 4.96 -16.53
N LEU A 84 23.26 5.06 -16.28
CA LEU A 84 22.21 4.89 -17.29
C LEU A 84 21.79 6.22 -17.93
N THR A 85 22.44 7.32 -17.58
CA THR A 85 22.13 8.66 -18.09
C THR A 85 23.06 9.00 -19.26
N SER A 86 22.49 9.43 -20.37
CA SER A 86 23.22 9.80 -21.58
C SER A 86 22.57 10.97 -22.30
N SER A 87 23.37 11.77 -23.02
CA SER A 87 22.84 12.82 -23.92
C SER A 87 22.11 12.27 -25.14
N THR A 88 22.18 10.94 -25.36
CA THR A 88 21.49 10.25 -26.45
C THR A 88 20.39 9.34 -25.90
N SER A 89 19.18 9.50 -26.43
CA SER A 89 18.03 8.64 -26.12
C SER A 89 18.31 7.16 -26.40
N VAL A 90 17.68 6.27 -25.61
CA VAL A 90 17.72 4.82 -25.79
C VAL A 90 16.68 4.30 -26.81
N GLY A 91 15.89 5.19 -27.42
CA GLY A 91 14.87 4.87 -28.44
C GLY A 91 13.43 5.20 -28.01
N GLY A 92 12.47 4.97 -28.90
CA GLY A 92 11.02 5.11 -28.65
C GLY A 92 10.59 6.45 -28.06
N SER A 93 11.17 7.56 -28.55
CA SER A 93 10.94 8.91 -28.01
C SER A 93 11.21 9.09 -26.51
N ALA A 94 11.91 8.14 -25.86
CA ALA A 94 12.38 8.31 -24.49
C ALA A 94 13.30 9.55 -24.41
N PRO A 95 13.16 10.40 -23.39
CA PRO A 95 13.97 11.60 -23.29
C PRO A 95 15.47 11.29 -23.17
N ALA A 96 16.31 12.19 -23.67
CA ALA A 96 17.74 12.22 -23.37
C ALA A 96 18.00 12.83 -21.99
N ASN A 97 19.21 12.69 -21.48
CA ASN A 97 19.68 13.21 -20.18
C ASN A 97 18.87 12.71 -18.98
N VAL A 98 18.30 11.50 -19.10
CA VAL A 98 17.65 10.79 -17.99
C VAL A 98 18.17 9.36 -17.91
N PRO A 99 18.10 8.71 -16.75
CA PRO A 99 18.42 7.29 -16.62
C PRO A 99 17.44 6.43 -17.44
N ALA A 100 17.93 5.67 -18.40
CA ALA A 100 17.08 4.84 -19.24
C ALA A 100 17.76 3.56 -19.75
N VAL A 101 16.95 2.57 -20.08
CA VAL A 101 17.35 1.31 -20.72
C VAL A 101 16.40 0.96 -21.86
N SER A 102 16.82 0.07 -22.76
CA SER A 102 16.03 -0.44 -23.87
C SER A 102 16.04 -1.97 -23.83
N ILE A 103 14.88 -2.61 -23.63
CA ILE A 103 14.79 -4.05 -23.37
C ILE A 103 14.05 -4.74 -24.50
N THR A 104 14.62 -5.81 -25.06
CA THR A 104 13.97 -6.68 -26.06
C THR A 104 13.42 -7.94 -25.43
N THR A 105 14.08 -8.48 -24.40
CA THR A 105 13.62 -9.70 -23.72
C THR A 105 13.96 -9.67 -22.25
N PHE A 106 12.94 -9.80 -21.41
CA PHE A 106 13.05 -9.95 -19.97
C PHE A 106 11.78 -10.63 -19.46
N ILE A 107 11.79 -11.97 -19.40
CA ILE A 107 10.58 -12.75 -19.11
C ILE A 107 10.45 -13.00 -17.61
N SER A 108 9.25 -12.73 -17.06
CA SER A 108 8.86 -13.01 -15.67
C SER A 108 9.91 -12.52 -14.65
N GLY A 109 10.28 -11.24 -14.76
CA GLY A 109 11.33 -10.65 -13.96
C GLY A 109 10.85 -9.59 -12.98
N ARG A 110 11.73 -9.25 -12.05
CA ARG A 110 11.60 -8.15 -11.08
C ARG A 110 12.68 -7.13 -11.36
N ILE A 111 12.30 -5.87 -11.47
CA ILE A 111 13.23 -4.75 -11.58
C ILE A 111 13.27 -4.06 -10.23
N TYR A 112 14.41 -4.19 -9.54
CA TYR A 112 14.62 -3.64 -8.21
C TYR A 112 15.19 -2.24 -8.29
N VAL A 113 14.64 -1.32 -7.51
CA VAL A 113 15.20 0.01 -7.21
C VAL A 113 15.78 -0.05 -5.80
N THR A 114 17.05 0.32 -5.62
CA THR A 114 17.72 0.35 -4.31
C THR A 114 18.27 1.74 -4.01
N ILE A 115 18.05 2.23 -2.79
CA ILE A 115 18.54 3.55 -2.32
C ILE A 115 19.57 3.34 -1.20
N GLY A 116 20.70 4.05 -1.26
CA GLY A 116 21.65 4.13 -0.13
C GLY A 116 22.98 3.41 -0.32
N GLY A 117 23.55 3.45 -1.53
CA GLY A 117 25.01 3.34 -1.72
C GLY A 117 25.56 1.99 -2.14
N ALA A 118 24.70 0.99 -2.30
CA ALA A 118 25.03 -0.23 -3.03
C ALA A 118 23.76 -0.86 -3.59
N GLY A 119 23.90 -1.57 -4.71
CA GLY A 119 22.89 -2.52 -5.14
C GLY A 119 22.76 -3.72 -4.19
N LEU A 120 21.77 -4.56 -4.48
CA LEU A 120 21.53 -5.84 -3.85
C LEU A 120 22.67 -6.82 -4.12
N SER A 121 23.06 -7.53 -3.06
CA SER A 121 23.96 -8.67 -3.11
C SER A 121 23.28 -9.88 -3.74
N VAL A 122 24.00 -10.63 -4.55
CA VAL A 122 23.45 -11.75 -5.33
C VAL A 122 24.18 -13.03 -4.92
N ALA A 123 23.48 -13.94 -4.24
CA ALA A 123 24.10 -15.16 -3.73
C ALA A 123 24.21 -16.29 -4.77
N SER A 124 23.36 -16.30 -5.80
CA SER A 124 23.35 -17.31 -6.88
C SER A 124 22.47 -16.88 -8.07
N ASP A 125 22.48 -17.65 -9.16
CA ASP A 125 21.63 -17.42 -10.34
C ASP A 125 20.14 -17.68 -10.09
N SER A 126 19.78 -18.49 -9.09
CA SER A 126 18.38 -18.66 -8.68
C SER A 126 17.97 -17.76 -7.52
N TYR A 127 18.90 -16.94 -7.00
CA TYR A 127 18.65 -16.08 -5.85
C TYR A 127 17.59 -15.01 -6.15
N GLN A 128 16.64 -14.90 -5.22
CA GLN A 128 15.71 -13.79 -5.04
C GLN A 128 15.84 -13.33 -3.58
N PRO A 129 15.87 -12.01 -3.29
CA PRO A 129 15.89 -11.51 -1.93
C PRO A 129 14.72 -12.02 -1.10
N ASN A 130 15.00 -12.52 0.11
CA ASN A 130 13.96 -12.82 1.10
C ASN A 130 13.85 -11.63 2.06
N PRO A 131 12.84 -10.76 1.89
CA PRO A 131 12.76 -9.50 2.63
C PRO A 131 12.47 -9.69 4.12
N ALA A 132 11.95 -10.85 4.53
CA ALA A 132 11.57 -11.14 5.90
C ALA A 132 12.64 -11.89 6.70
N TYR A 133 13.65 -12.45 6.03
CA TYR A 133 14.64 -13.32 6.66
C TYR A 133 15.86 -12.53 7.14
N PRO A 134 16.15 -12.47 8.45
CA PRO A 134 17.29 -11.71 8.97
C PRO A 134 18.66 -12.14 8.45
N GLY A 135 18.79 -13.39 7.99
CA GLY A 135 20.03 -13.92 7.40
C GLY A 135 20.18 -13.65 5.90
N ASP A 136 19.22 -12.98 5.25
CA ASP A 136 19.36 -12.58 3.85
C ASP A 136 20.38 -11.43 3.74
N PRO A 137 21.33 -11.48 2.77
CA PRO A 137 22.37 -10.44 2.65
C PRO A 137 21.81 -9.05 2.33
N ASN A 138 20.54 -8.96 1.91
CA ASN A 138 19.84 -7.72 1.61
C ASN A 138 18.80 -7.34 2.67
N PHE A 139 18.79 -8.00 3.83
CA PHE A 139 17.84 -7.72 4.93
C PHE A 139 17.84 -6.26 5.36
N THR A 140 19.01 -5.60 5.41
CA THR A 140 19.17 -4.19 5.80
C THR A 140 19.27 -3.21 4.61
N ARG A 141 19.01 -3.67 3.39
CA ARG A 141 19.04 -2.81 2.19
C ARG A 141 17.67 -2.18 1.97
N ARG A 142 17.60 -0.90 1.63
CA ARG A 142 16.33 -0.26 1.26
C ARG A 142 16.09 -0.41 -0.23
N TYR A 143 15.14 -1.27 -0.60
CA TYR A 143 14.78 -1.52 -1.99
C TYR A 143 13.27 -1.72 -2.15
N GLN A 144 12.75 -1.50 -3.35
CA GLN A 144 11.41 -1.92 -3.80
C GLN A 144 11.57 -2.54 -5.19
N TYR A 145 10.63 -3.37 -5.63
CA TYR A 145 10.57 -3.85 -7.01
C TYR A 145 9.21 -3.60 -7.64
N PHE A 146 9.19 -3.64 -8.97
CA PHE A 146 8.01 -3.88 -9.77
C PHE A 146 8.25 -5.11 -10.65
N GLU A 147 7.19 -5.79 -11.06
CA GLU A 147 7.28 -6.99 -11.89
C GLU A 147 7.10 -6.59 -13.35
N ALA A 148 7.90 -7.18 -14.24
CA ALA A 148 7.89 -6.86 -15.65
C ALA A 148 8.12 -8.12 -16.49
N ASN A 149 7.40 -8.19 -17.61
CA ASN A 149 7.59 -9.17 -18.65
C ASN A 149 7.66 -8.44 -20.00
N VAL A 150 8.86 -8.37 -20.55
CA VAL A 150 9.14 -7.80 -21.86
C VAL A 150 9.42 -8.95 -22.82
N ASN A 151 8.59 -9.05 -23.85
CA ASN A 151 8.76 -10.00 -24.93
C ASN A 151 8.62 -9.25 -26.26
N ALA A 152 9.75 -8.99 -26.91
CA ALA A 152 9.82 -8.13 -28.09
C ALA A 152 9.47 -6.67 -27.76
N SER A 153 8.55 -6.12 -28.53
CA SER A 153 7.97 -4.79 -28.40
C SER A 153 6.86 -4.71 -27.36
N SER A 154 6.39 -5.86 -26.86
CA SER A 154 5.32 -5.91 -25.86
C SER A 154 5.89 -5.92 -24.45
N ILE A 155 5.27 -5.13 -23.58
CA ILE A 155 5.51 -5.14 -22.14
C ILE A 155 4.21 -5.35 -21.38
N THR A 156 4.29 -6.16 -20.34
CA THR A 156 3.34 -6.19 -19.23
C THR A 156 4.11 -5.91 -17.95
N ALA A 157 3.59 -5.06 -17.08
CA ALA A 157 4.23 -4.71 -15.82
C ALA A 157 3.23 -4.36 -14.74
N ASP A 158 3.61 -4.56 -13.48
CA ASP A 158 2.79 -4.22 -12.33
C ASP A 158 3.59 -3.75 -11.13
N LEU A 159 2.98 -2.83 -10.37
CA LEU A 159 3.45 -2.44 -9.05
C LEU A 159 3.02 -3.50 -8.04
N SER A 160 3.96 -3.98 -7.21
CA SER A 160 3.66 -5.02 -6.23
C SER A 160 4.21 -4.65 -4.85
N TYR A 161 3.32 -4.68 -3.86
CA TYR A 161 3.59 -4.54 -2.43
C TYR A 161 3.17 -5.80 -1.66
N ILE A 162 2.96 -6.92 -2.38
CA ILE A 162 2.50 -8.20 -1.84
C ILE A 162 3.48 -8.76 -0.81
N ASP A 163 4.79 -8.64 -1.06
CA ASP A 163 5.83 -9.18 -0.16
C ASP A 163 6.18 -8.17 0.94
N PHE A 164 6.28 -6.89 0.60
CA PHE A 164 6.62 -5.76 1.49
C PHE A 164 6.42 -4.42 0.78
N ALA A 165 6.45 -3.33 1.56
CA ALA A 165 6.57 -1.96 1.04
C ALA A 165 7.77 -1.22 1.64
N SER A 166 8.45 -0.43 0.82
CA SER A 166 9.73 0.21 1.19
C SER A 166 9.94 1.56 0.51
N ILE A 167 9.81 1.58 -0.82
CA ILE A 167 9.94 2.77 -1.66
C ILE A 167 8.66 2.87 -2.48
N SER A 168 8.03 4.03 -2.48
CA SER A 168 6.86 4.31 -3.31
C SER A 168 7.29 4.42 -4.78
N LEU A 169 6.67 3.63 -5.64
CA LEU A 169 6.90 3.62 -7.08
C LEU A 169 5.60 3.95 -7.82
N SER A 170 5.73 4.61 -8.97
CA SER A 170 4.65 4.82 -9.94
C SER A 170 5.12 4.42 -11.33
N MET A 171 4.21 3.98 -12.21
CA MET A 171 4.48 3.60 -13.58
C MET A 171 3.50 4.25 -14.55
N ASP A 172 3.99 4.60 -15.74
CA ASP A 172 3.18 5.24 -16.79
C ASP A 172 3.71 4.84 -18.17
N ALA A 173 2.81 4.37 -19.03
CA ALA A 173 3.06 4.14 -20.45
C ALA A 173 2.95 5.48 -21.20
N VAL A 174 4.07 6.17 -21.36
CA VAL A 174 4.10 7.48 -22.00
C VAL A 174 4.07 7.31 -23.51
N ASN A 175 3.29 8.13 -24.21
CA ASN A 175 3.06 8.11 -25.66
C ASN A 175 2.44 6.80 -26.20
N ALA A 176 1.97 5.90 -25.34
CA ALA A 176 1.16 4.75 -25.75
C ALA A 176 -0.30 5.20 -25.86
N SER A 177 -0.89 5.13 -27.06
CA SER A 177 -2.22 5.68 -27.33
C SER A 177 -3.22 4.64 -27.82
N THR A 178 -2.73 3.54 -28.41
CA THR A 178 -3.58 2.55 -29.09
C THR A 178 -3.64 1.21 -28.35
N THR A 179 -2.55 0.80 -27.73
CA THR A 179 -2.42 -0.52 -27.08
C THR A 179 -2.36 -0.47 -25.56
N VAL A 180 -2.48 0.73 -24.97
CA VAL A 180 -2.29 0.95 -23.55
C VAL A 180 -3.45 0.40 -22.71
N ALA A 181 -3.11 -0.36 -21.67
CA ALA A 181 -4.04 -0.76 -20.61
C ALA A 181 -3.49 -0.34 -19.25
N ASN A 182 -4.39 0.06 -18.34
CA ASN A 182 -4.10 0.34 -16.93
C ASN A 182 -2.93 1.30 -16.69
N SER A 183 -2.81 2.33 -17.54
CA SER A 183 -1.86 3.42 -17.36
C SER A 183 -2.60 4.72 -17.07
N PRO A 184 -2.11 5.55 -16.13
CA PRO A 184 -0.95 5.30 -15.26
C PRO A 184 -1.29 4.37 -14.08
N GLN A 185 -0.27 3.70 -13.55
CA GLN A 185 -0.29 3.08 -12.21
C GLN A 185 0.41 3.99 -11.22
N LEU A 186 -0.33 4.61 -10.31
CA LEU A 186 0.21 5.62 -9.42
C LEU A 186 0.23 5.11 -7.99
N THR A 187 1.32 5.39 -7.28
CA THR A 187 1.32 5.53 -5.82
C THR A 187 1.30 7.03 -5.52
N THR A 188 0.18 7.53 -5.00
CA THR A 188 -0.10 8.98 -4.86
C THR A 188 0.50 9.59 -3.59
N VAL A 189 1.16 8.78 -2.77
CA VAL A 189 1.78 9.18 -1.51
C VAL A 189 3.28 8.90 -1.52
N LYS A 190 4.01 9.60 -0.65
CA LYS A 190 5.46 9.42 -0.45
C LYS A 190 5.76 8.07 0.23
N SER A 191 7.02 7.63 0.14
CA SER A 191 7.48 6.36 0.71
C SER A 191 7.23 6.24 2.23
N SER A 192 7.39 7.33 2.98
CA SER A 192 7.13 7.36 4.44
C SER A 192 5.65 7.10 4.74
N VAL A 193 4.75 7.88 4.14
CA VAL A 193 3.30 7.72 4.30
C VAL A 193 2.84 6.30 3.95
N LEU A 194 3.28 5.79 2.80
CA LEU A 194 2.97 4.43 2.36
C LEU A 194 3.34 3.42 3.44
N THR A 195 4.58 3.49 3.93
CA THR A 195 5.08 2.53 4.89
C THR A 195 4.48 2.71 6.28
N ASP A 196 4.23 3.93 6.72
CA ASP A 196 3.61 4.20 8.01
C ASP A 196 2.14 3.72 8.06
N ARG A 197 1.36 3.90 6.99
CA ARG A 197 0.00 3.34 6.88
C ARG A 197 0.00 1.83 7.03
N LEU A 198 0.94 1.15 6.38
CA LEU A 198 1.05 -0.30 6.45
C LEU A 198 1.56 -0.76 7.81
N ALA A 199 2.47 -0.02 8.44
CA ALA A 199 2.97 -0.34 9.76
C ALA A 199 1.87 -0.35 10.82
N ALA A 200 0.90 0.56 10.70
CA ALA A 200 -0.26 0.67 11.58
C ALA A 200 -1.24 -0.53 11.51
N THR A 201 -1.07 -1.44 10.54
CA THR A 201 -1.97 -2.60 10.38
C THR A 201 -1.53 -3.84 11.17
N ALA A 202 -0.35 -3.80 11.80
CA ALA A 202 0.14 -4.88 12.66
C ALA A 202 -0.63 -4.93 13.99
N THR A 203 -0.74 -6.13 14.58
CA THR A 203 -1.36 -6.34 15.91
C THR A 203 -0.52 -5.75 17.04
N THR A 204 0.79 -5.69 16.84
CA THR A 204 1.72 -4.93 17.68
C THR A 204 2.14 -3.69 16.89
N PRO A 205 1.94 -2.46 17.42
CA PRO A 205 2.33 -1.24 16.73
C PRO A 205 3.78 -1.31 16.21
N ASP A 206 3.95 -1.03 14.92
CA ASP A 206 5.23 -1.08 14.20
C ASP A 206 5.97 -2.43 14.21
N GLY A 207 5.34 -3.51 14.68
CA GLY A 207 5.97 -4.84 14.79
C GLY A 207 6.37 -5.45 13.43
N ASN A 208 5.80 -4.95 12.35
CA ASN A 208 6.09 -5.30 10.96
C ASN A 208 7.11 -4.38 10.28
N ARG A 209 7.65 -3.37 10.97
CA ARG A 209 8.78 -2.56 10.46
C ARG A 209 10.08 -3.33 10.61
N LEU A 210 10.81 -3.45 9.51
CA LEU A 210 12.12 -4.11 9.48
C LEU A 210 13.24 -3.13 9.11
N PRO A 211 14.46 -3.37 9.63
CA PRO A 211 14.75 -4.19 10.80
C PRO A 211 14.18 -3.57 12.08
N VAL A 212 13.69 -4.40 12.99
CA VAL A 212 13.24 -3.94 14.32
C VAL A 212 14.42 -3.36 15.09
N GLY A 213 14.30 -2.13 15.58
CA GLY A 213 15.35 -1.44 16.35
C GLY A 213 16.55 -0.94 15.53
N GLY A 214 16.48 -0.99 14.20
CA GLY A 214 17.52 -0.47 13.30
C GLY A 214 17.02 0.67 12.41
N LYS A 215 17.85 1.09 11.46
CA LYS A 215 17.44 2.04 10.40
C LYS A 215 16.34 1.38 9.58
N PHE A 216 15.15 1.97 9.57
CA PHE A 216 14.00 1.50 8.79
C PHE A 216 14.38 1.23 7.32
N VAL A 217 13.97 0.06 6.82
CA VAL A 217 14.13 -0.28 5.40
C VAL A 217 12.84 -0.72 4.72
N ARG A 218 11.87 -1.29 5.44
CA ARG A 218 10.58 -1.74 4.86
C ARG A 218 9.55 -2.09 5.92
N VAL A 219 8.30 -2.21 5.49
CA VAL A 219 7.23 -2.90 6.22
C VAL A 219 6.98 -4.25 5.55
N ILE A 220 7.10 -5.33 6.31
CA ILE A 220 6.87 -6.69 5.79
C ILE A 220 5.37 -6.98 5.73
N SER A 221 4.90 -7.67 4.68
CA SER A 221 3.48 -7.99 4.51
C SER A 221 3.05 -9.20 5.35
N PRO A 222 1.73 -9.42 5.56
CA PRO A 222 1.23 -10.61 6.22
C PRO A 222 1.45 -11.91 5.43
N GLY A 223 1.59 -11.83 4.09
CA GLY A 223 1.92 -12.99 3.25
C GLY A 223 3.30 -13.58 3.56
N MET A 224 4.16 -12.79 4.19
CA MET A 224 5.51 -13.18 4.61
C MET A 224 5.63 -13.39 6.13
N GLN A 225 4.84 -12.69 6.93
CA GLN A 225 4.88 -12.73 8.41
C GLN A 225 3.48 -12.61 9.04
N ALA A 226 2.58 -13.55 8.72
CA ALA A 226 1.20 -13.57 9.22
C ALA A 226 1.05 -13.37 10.75
N PRO A 227 1.93 -13.92 11.63
CA PRO A 227 1.79 -13.71 13.08
C PRO A 227 1.86 -12.26 13.56
N LEU A 228 2.29 -11.31 12.71
CA LEU A 228 2.32 -9.87 13.03
C LEU A 228 0.96 -9.18 12.79
N TYR A 229 -0.03 -9.91 12.28
CA TYR A 229 -1.34 -9.41 11.87
C TYR A 229 -2.44 -10.23 12.56
N HIS A 230 -3.70 -9.86 12.34
CA HIS A 230 -4.81 -10.66 12.86
C HIS A 230 -4.86 -12.04 12.19
N ASP A 231 -5.50 -13.01 12.82
CA ASP A 231 -5.86 -14.26 12.15
C ASP A 231 -7.30 -14.17 11.61
N TRP A 232 -7.70 -15.14 10.79
CA TRP A 232 -9.01 -15.18 10.18
C TRP A 232 -10.03 -15.95 11.01
N THR A 233 -9.71 -16.29 12.27
CA THR A 233 -10.57 -17.11 13.13
C THR A 233 -11.88 -16.37 13.43
N HIS A 234 -11.81 -15.06 13.69
CA HIS A 234 -13.01 -14.24 13.88
C HIS A 234 -13.89 -14.26 12.63
N TYR A 235 -13.32 -13.97 11.45
CA TYR A 235 -14.10 -13.87 10.22
C TYR A 235 -14.76 -15.20 9.85
N LEU A 236 -13.96 -16.27 9.81
CA LEU A 236 -14.38 -17.60 9.34
C LEU A 236 -15.27 -18.32 10.35
N GLY A 237 -14.97 -18.19 11.65
CA GLY A 237 -15.65 -18.91 12.73
C GLY A 237 -16.76 -18.13 13.42
N THR A 238 -16.90 -16.82 13.20
CA THR A 238 -17.94 -15.98 13.82
C THR A 238 -18.76 -15.23 12.79
N THR A 239 -18.13 -14.41 11.95
CA THR A 239 -18.86 -13.49 11.06
C THR A 239 -19.56 -14.22 9.91
N ILE A 240 -18.89 -15.16 9.25
CA ILE A 240 -19.44 -15.86 8.08
C ILE A 240 -20.00 -17.25 8.41
N GLN A 241 -19.82 -17.72 9.66
CA GLN A 241 -20.33 -19.02 10.11
C GLN A 241 -21.84 -19.11 9.84
N GLY A 242 -22.27 -20.21 9.20
CA GLY A 242 -23.68 -20.42 8.85
C GLY A 242 -24.21 -19.54 7.71
N SER A 243 -23.41 -18.64 7.17
CA SER A 243 -23.73 -17.94 5.91
C SER A 243 -23.31 -18.80 4.71
N THR A 244 -23.95 -18.56 3.58
CA THR A 244 -23.58 -19.15 2.29
C THR A 244 -22.91 -18.12 1.40
N VAL A 245 -21.90 -18.52 0.64
CA VAL A 245 -21.27 -17.67 -0.39
C VAL A 245 -21.51 -18.28 -1.76
N ASN A 246 -21.91 -17.47 -2.73
CA ASN A 246 -22.13 -17.93 -4.10
C ASN A 246 -20.93 -17.54 -4.97
N LEU A 247 -20.25 -18.52 -5.55
CA LEU A 247 -19.21 -18.28 -6.54
C LEU A 247 -19.76 -18.65 -7.91
N ASN A 248 -19.72 -17.72 -8.85
CA ASN A 248 -20.26 -17.95 -10.19
C ASN A 248 -19.46 -17.17 -11.21
N GLY A 249 -19.20 -17.74 -12.38
CA GLY A 249 -18.51 -17.06 -13.46
C GLY A 249 -17.97 -17.98 -14.54
N THR A 250 -17.01 -17.44 -15.30
CA THR A 250 -16.36 -18.13 -16.40
C THR A 250 -14.88 -18.32 -16.10
N TYR A 251 -14.39 -19.56 -16.20
CA TYR A 251 -12.98 -19.87 -16.29
C TYR A 251 -12.59 -19.93 -17.77
N VAL A 252 -11.60 -19.11 -18.16
CA VAL A 252 -11.20 -18.94 -19.58
C VAL A 252 -10.27 -20.06 -20.10
N GLY A 253 -9.85 -20.97 -19.22
CA GLY A 253 -8.89 -22.02 -19.55
C GLY A 253 -7.44 -21.53 -19.56
N THR A 254 -6.51 -22.44 -19.26
CA THR A 254 -5.07 -22.18 -19.19
C THR A 254 -4.25 -23.15 -20.05
N GLY A 255 -4.87 -24.25 -20.48
CA GLY A 255 -4.25 -25.27 -21.33
C GLY A 255 -4.70 -25.18 -22.78
N ALA A 256 -4.33 -26.19 -23.57
CA ALA A 256 -4.77 -26.33 -24.95
C ALA A 256 -6.31 -26.49 -25.02
N GLN A 257 -6.96 -25.67 -25.85
CA GLN A 257 -8.41 -25.70 -26.06
C GLN A 257 -8.72 -26.11 -27.50
N PRO A 258 -9.82 -26.85 -27.76
CA PRO A 258 -10.73 -27.47 -26.79
C PRO A 258 -10.31 -28.89 -26.36
N SER A 259 -9.15 -29.38 -26.80
CA SER A 259 -8.75 -30.80 -26.73
C SER A 259 -7.74 -31.16 -25.64
N GLY A 260 -7.32 -30.22 -24.80
CA GLY A 260 -6.39 -30.44 -23.70
C GLY A 260 -7.04 -31.05 -22.45
N ASP A 261 -6.34 -31.01 -21.31
CA ASP A 261 -6.86 -31.49 -20.03
C ASP A 261 -8.11 -30.69 -19.62
N ASN A 262 -9.22 -31.39 -19.34
CA ASN A 262 -10.50 -30.83 -18.94
C ASN A 262 -10.39 -29.87 -17.73
N SER A 263 -9.46 -30.11 -16.80
CA SER A 263 -9.22 -29.22 -15.64
C SER A 263 -8.67 -27.86 -16.06
N THR A 264 -7.99 -27.80 -17.21
CA THR A 264 -7.42 -26.58 -17.78
C THR A 264 -8.26 -26.01 -18.92
N GLN A 265 -9.42 -26.61 -19.22
CA GLN A 265 -10.34 -26.17 -20.26
C GLN A 265 -11.19 -24.95 -19.85
N ALA A 266 -11.59 -24.15 -20.83
CA ALA A 266 -12.55 -23.06 -20.63
C ALA A 266 -13.93 -23.63 -20.27
N GLN A 267 -14.57 -23.10 -19.23
CA GLN A 267 -15.84 -23.61 -18.70
C GLN A 267 -16.49 -22.65 -17.70
N SER A 268 -17.80 -22.78 -17.49
CA SER A 268 -18.50 -22.10 -16.40
C SER A 268 -18.19 -22.73 -15.04
N PHE A 269 -18.20 -21.95 -13.97
CA PHE A 269 -18.23 -22.46 -12.59
C PHE A 269 -19.40 -21.88 -11.83
N SER A 270 -20.00 -22.70 -10.96
CA SER A 270 -21.03 -22.29 -10.01
C SER A 270 -20.90 -23.13 -8.74
N TYR A 271 -20.61 -22.50 -7.60
CA TYR A 271 -20.36 -23.16 -6.33
C TYR A 271 -21.09 -22.46 -5.19
N LEU A 272 -21.59 -23.26 -4.25
CA LEU A 272 -22.08 -22.79 -2.96
C LEU A 272 -21.04 -23.11 -1.91
N VAL A 273 -20.53 -22.09 -1.23
CA VAL A 273 -19.55 -22.25 -0.14
C VAL A 273 -20.27 -22.13 1.20
N THR A 274 -19.94 -23.03 2.11
CA THR A 274 -20.34 -22.98 3.52
C THR A 274 -19.12 -23.03 4.42
N PHE A 275 -19.27 -22.45 5.62
CA PHE A 275 -18.26 -22.48 6.68
C PHE A 275 -18.83 -23.17 7.90
N ASP A 276 -18.14 -24.20 8.39
CA ASP A 276 -18.53 -24.91 9.60
C ASP A 276 -18.17 -24.12 10.87
N GLY A 277 -18.58 -24.61 12.04
CA GLY A 277 -18.26 -23.96 13.33
C GLY A 277 -16.78 -23.98 13.70
N SER A 278 -15.92 -24.65 12.94
CA SER A 278 -14.47 -24.60 13.06
C SER A 278 -13.82 -23.69 12.02
N GLY A 279 -14.61 -22.99 11.19
CA GLY A 279 -14.12 -22.11 10.13
C GLY A 279 -13.58 -22.84 8.89
N ASN A 280 -13.84 -24.16 8.73
CA ASN A 280 -13.45 -24.87 7.52
C ASN A 280 -14.42 -24.53 6.37
N ALA A 281 -13.87 -24.29 5.18
CA ALA A 281 -14.65 -24.02 3.98
C ALA A 281 -14.96 -25.30 3.21
N THR A 282 -16.22 -25.46 2.79
CA THR A 282 -16.66 -26.50 1.84
C THR A 282 -17.35 -25.84 0.66
N LEU A 283 -16.80 -26.02 -0.55
CA LEU A 283 -17.34 -25.49 -1.79
C LEU A 283 -18.01 -26.64 -2.55
N THR A 284 -19.34 -26.57 -2.67
CA THR A 284 -20.15 -27.61 -3.32
C THR A 284 -20.57 -27.16 -4.72
N PRO A 285 -20.23 -27.92 -5.78
CA PRO A 285 -20.58 -27.56 -7.15
C PRO A 285 -22.11 -27.55 -7.34
N GLN A 286 -22.62 -26.49 -7.95
CA GLN A 286 -24.03 -26.33 -8.29
C GLN A 286 -24.31 -26.79 -9.72
N MET A 287 -25.59 -26.77 -10.12
CA MET A 287 -25.99 -27.11 -11.49
C MET A 287 -25.30 -26.18 -12.50
N GLY A 288 -24.75 -26.76 -13.58
CA GLY A 288 -24.06 -26.00 -14.63
C GLY A 288 -22.59 -25.67 -14.34
N SER A 289 -22.06 -26.03 -13.16
CA SER A 289 -20.62 -25.93 -12.88
C SER A 289 -19.81 -26.95 -13.69
N GLY A 290 -18.64 -26.56 -14.18
CA GLY A 290 -17.75 -27.40 -14.99
C GLY A 290 -18.27 -27.64 -16.42
N ASN A 291 -19.20 -26.81 -16.92
CA ASN A 291 -19.74 -26.98 -18.26
C ASN A 291 -18.87 -26.26 -19.29
N GLY A 292 -18.08 -27.02 -20.05
CA GLY A 292 -17.23 -26.52 -21.14
C GLY A 292 -18.01 -26.08 -22.38
N THR A 293 -19.33 -26.28 -22.42
CA THR A 293 -20.24 -25.86 -23.50
C THR A 293 -21.22 -24.77 -23.06
N ALA A 294 -21.00 -24.16 -21.89
CA ALA A 294 -21.84 -23.08 -21.41
C ALA A 294 -21.83 -21.87 -22.37
N PRO A 295 -22.92 -21.07 -22.44
CA PRO A 295 -23.00 -19.91 -23.33
C PRO A 295 -21.83 -18.92 -23.19
N CYS A 296 -21.26 -18.81 -21.99
CA CYS A 296 -20.13 -17.95 -21.69
C CYS A 296 -18.78 -18.43 -22.25
N VAL A 297 -18.69 -19.69 -22.71
CA VAL A 297 -17.48 -20.25 -23.31
C VAL A 297 -17.49 -19.98 -24.82
N PRO A 298 -16.49 -19.28 -25.39
CA PRO A 298 -16.39 -19.05 -26.83
C PRO A 298 -16.46 -20.36 -27.61
N ALA A 299 -17.21 -20.39 -28.71
CA ALA A 299 -17.45 -21.62 -29.50
C ALA A 299 -16.17 -22.37 -29.89
N VAL A 300 -15.09 -21.63 -30.20
CA VAL A 300 -13.78 -22.21 -30.57
C VAL A 300 -13.02 -22.85 -29.39
N GLN A 301 -13.43 -22.55 -28.16
CA GLN A 301 -12.86 -23.10 -26.92
C GLN A 301 -13.78 -24.14 -26.26
N GLN A 302 -14.97 -24.39 -26.81
CA GLN A 302 -15.94 -25.29 -26.19
C GLN A 302 -15.44 -26.73 -26.20
N GLY A 303 -15.39 -27.33 -25.02
CA GLY A 303 -14.92 -28.69 -24.77
C GLY A 303 -15.82 -29.42 -23.77
N PRO A 304 -15.49 -30.67 -23.39
CA PRO A 304 -16.23 -31.41 -22.39
C PRO A 304 -16.28 -30.71 -21.02
N GLY A 305 -15.23 -29.96 -20.66
CA GLY A 305 -15.06 -29.45 -19.30
C GLY A 305 -14.89 -30.58 -18.27
N VAL A 306 -14.80 -30.23 -16.99
CA VAL A 306 -14.73 -31.22 -15.90
C VAL A 306 -16.07 -31.89 -15.64
N GLY A 307 -17.17 -31.29 -16.10
CA GLY A 307 -18.53 -31.75 -15.88
C GLY A 307 -19.01 -31.56 -14.43
N LYS A 308 -20.30 -31.86 -14.19
CA LYS A 308 -20.87 -31.86 -12.84
C LYS A 308 -20.45 -33.14 -12.10
N GLN A 309 -19.27 -33.14 -11.52
CA GLN A 309 -18.82 -34.26 -10.69
C GLN A 309 -19.19 -33.96 -9.23
N ALA A 310 -19.98 -34.83 -8.59
CA ALA A 310 -20.16 -34.79 -7.13
C ALA A 310 -18.82 -34.93 -6.40
N ASP A 311 -17.83 -35.52 -7.06
CA ASP A 311 -16.45 -35.65 -6.59
C ASP A 311 -15.62 -34.35 -6.76
N ALA A 312 -16.21 -33.25 -7.23
CA ALA A 312 -15.55 -31.94 -7.33
C ALA A 312 -15.83 -31.02 -6.13
N VAL A 313 -16.27 -31.59 -4.99
CA VAL A 313 -16.37 -30.82 -3.73
C VAL A 313 -14.97 -30.38 -3.31
N ILE A 314 -14.78 -29.09 -3.08
CA ILE A 314 -13.51 -28.53 -2.63
C ILE A 314 -13.58 -28.27 -1.13
N THR A 315 -12.56 -28.67 -0.38
CA THR A 315 -12.47 -28.39 1.06
C THR A 315 -11.15 -27.72 1.43
N ILE A 316 -11.23 -26.77 2.36
CA ILE A 316 -10.09 -26.00 2.87
C ILE A 316 -10.23 -25.89 4.38
N SER A 317 -9.21 -26.32 5.11
CA SER A 317 -9.22 -26.21 6.57
C SER A 317 -8.96 -24.78 7.05
N LEU A 318 -9.46 -24.42 8.23
CA LEU A 318 -9.12 -23.15 8.88
C LEU A 318 -7.60 -22.97 9.00
N ALA A 319 -6.88 -24.03 9.36
CA ALA A 319 -5.42 -23.99 9.47
C ALA A 319 -4.75 -23.57 8.15
N ASN A 320 -5.21 -24.09 7.01
CA ASN A 320 -4.69 -23.70 5.70
C ASN A 320 -5.11 -22.28 5.28
N LEU A 321 -6.27 -21.79 5.73
CA LEU A 321 -6.70 -20.42 5.50
C LEU A 321 -5.95 -19.41 6.38
N ASN A 322 -5.54 -19.80 7.59
CA ASN A 322 -4.88 -18.94 8.58
C ASN A 322 -3.36 -18.81 8.44
N ILE A 323 -2.67 -19.69 7.71
CA ILE A 323 -1.23 -19.54 7.46
C ILE A 323 -0.94 -18.34 6.55
N ALA A 324 0.33 -17.90 6.49
CA ALA A 324 0.73 -16.77 5.65
C ALA A 324 0.40 -16.94 4.16
N SER A 325 0.52 -18.16 3.63
CA SER A 325 0.08 -18.48 2.26
C SER A 325 -1.43 -18.66 2.13
N GLY A 326 -2.22 -18.59 3.21
CA GLY A 326 -3.66 -18.81 3.23
C GLY A 326 -4.43 -17.65 2.60
N ILE A 327 -5.31 -16.97 3.34
CA ILE A 327 -6.03 -15.81 2.82
C ILE A 327 -5.08 -14.61 2.59
N TYR A 328 -4.06 -14.42 3.43
CA TYR A 328 -3.12 -13.30 3.21
C TYR A 328 -2.31 -13.42 1.92
N GLY A 329 -1.85 -14.64 1.61
CA GLY A 329 -1.08 -14.95 0.41
C GLY A 329 -1.89 -15.55 -0.74
N ASN A 330 -3.22 -15.66 -0.60
CA ASN A 330 -4.14 -16.26 -1.56
C ASN A 330 -3.67 -17.56 -2.22
N ASN A 331 -3.03 -18.44 -1.43
CA ASN A 331 -2.41 -19.68 -1.90
C ASN A 331 -2.51 -20.86 -0.90
N PRO A 332 -3.69 -21.13 -0.28
CA PRO A 332 -3.85 -22.24 0.66
C PRO A 332 -3.77 -23.59 -0.06
N SER A 333 -3.40 -24.61 0.71
CA SER A 333 -3.62 -26.01 0.32
C SER A 333 -5.11 -26.37 0.42
N TYR A 334 -5.64 -27.08 -0.57
CA TYR A 334 -7.04 -27.55 -0.62
C TYR A 334 -7.14 -28.97 -1.20
N THR A 335 -8.26 -29.65 -0.96
CA THR A 335 -8.56 -30.96 -1.55
C THR A 335 -9.75 -30.87 -2.50
N VAL A 336 -9.75 -31.69 -3.55
CA VAL A 336 -10.86 -31.84 -4.50
C VAL A 336 -11.36 -33.28 -4.43
N GLY A 337 -12.57 -33.49 -3.92
CA GLY A 337 -13.14 -34.81 -3.69
C GLY A 337 -12.26 -35.67 -2.77
N SER A 338 -11.88 -36.85 -3.25
CA SER A 338 -11.00 -37.80 -2.55
C SER A 338 -9.51 -37.65 -2.91
N GLN A 339 -9.14 -36.60 -3.65
CA GLN A 339 -7.75 -36.39 -4.07
C GLN A 339 -6.86 -35.89 -2.92
N ASN A 340 -5.55 -36.05 -3.11
CA ASN A 340 -4.56 -35.48 -2.19
C ASN A 340 -4.65 -33.95 -2.16
N ALA A 341 -4.31 -33.38 -1.01
CA ALA A 341 -4.26 -31.93 -0.85
C ALA A 341 -3.22 -31.32 -1.79
N THR A 342 -3.59 -30.22 -2.46
CA THR A 342 -2.68 -29.44 -3.28
C THR A 342 -1.62 -28.78 -2.41
N THR A 343 -0.50 -28.36 -3.00
CA THR A 343 0.50 -27.55 -2.29
C THR A 343 0.14 -26.06 -2.21
N GLY A 344 -0.96 -25.66 -2.87
CA GLY A 344 -1.37 -24.28 -3.12
C GLY A 344 -2.40 -24.22 -4.26
N ILE A 345 -2.74 -23.02 -4.72
CA ILE A 345 -3.49 -22.76 -5.94
C ILE A 345 -2.79 -23.38 -7.14
N VAL A 346 -3.54 -24.17 -7.90
CA VAL A 346 -3.13 -24.74 -9.18
C VAL A 346 -3.73 -23.89 -10.30
N ASN A 347 -3.04 -23.78 -11.44
CA ASN A 347 -3.52 -23.00 -12.58
C ASN A 347 -4.57 -23.78 -13.40
N ASP A 348 -5.65 -24.20 -12.73
CA ASP A 348 -6.74 -25.01 -13.25
C ASP A 348 -8.10 -24.45 -12.81
N PHE A 349 -9.18 -25.14 -13.20
CA PHE A 349 -10.55 -24.80 -12.85
C PHE A 349 -10.81 -24.71 -11.33
N SER A 350 -10.31 -25.68 -10.56
CA SER A 350 -10.51 -25.70 -9.11
C SER A 350 -9.75 -24.56 -8.44
N GLY A 351 -8.53 -24.29 -8.89
CA GLY A 351 -7.73 -23.16 -8.44
C GLY A 351 -8.38 -21.82 -8.78
N ARG A 352 -9.07 -21.70 -9.92
CA ARG A 352 -9.89 -20.51 -10.22
C ARG A 352 -11.01 -20.31 -9.21
N VAL A 353 -11.77 -21.37 -8.90
CA VAL A 353 -12.87 -21.32 -7.93
C VAL A 353 -12.38 -20.95 -6.54
N VAL A 354 -11.30 -21.58 -6.08
CA VAL A 354 -10.68 -21.24 -4.79
C VAL A 354 -10.14 -19.80 -4.80
N GLY A 355 -9.50 -19.38 -5.88
CA GLY A 355 -8.99 -18.02 -6.03
C GLY A 355 -10.08 -16.95 -5.91
N ASP A 356 -11.26 -17.19 -6.49
CA ASP A 356 -12.39 -16.28 -6.39
C ASP A 356 -12.95 -16.20 -4.96
N LEU A 357 -12.97 -17.31 -4.21
CA LEU A 357 -13.31 -17.29 -2.78
C LEU A 357 -12.31 -16.43 -1.99
N LEU A 358 -11.02 -16.65 -2.21
CA LEU A 358 -9.93 -16.00 -1.47
C LEU A 358 -9.84 -14.50 -1.73
N ALA A 359 -10.05 -14.07 -2.98
CA ALA A 359 -10.16 -12.66 -3.32
C ALA A 359 -11.38 -12.03 -2.62
N GLY A 360 -12.54 -12.69 -2.66
CA GLY A 360 -13.74 -12.25 -1.93
C GLY A 360 -13.52 -12.12 -0.42
N LEU A 361 -12.87 -13.11 0.20
CA LEU A 361 -12.50 -13.06 1.63
C LEU A 361 -11.55 -11.90 1.92
N SER A 362 -10.54 -11.67 1.08
CA SER A 362 -9.59 -10.57 1.24
C SER A 362 -10.27 -9.19 1.24
N TRP A 363 -11.27 -8.98 0.38
CA TRP A 363 -12.06 -7.75 0.34
C TRP A 363 -13.14 -7.64 1.41
N GLY A 364 -13.49 -8.73 2.09
CA GLY A 364 -14.58 -8.75 3.08
C GLY A 364 -15.98 -8.94 2.48
N PHE A 365 -16.11 -9.44 1.24
CA PHE A 365 -17.44 -9.57 0.61
C PHE A 365 -18.35 -10.65 1.24
N PRO A 366 -17.86 -11.87 1.53
CA PRO A 366 -18.66 -12.89 2.20
C PRO A 366 -19.38 -12.37 3.45
N ALA A 367 -20.68 -12.71 3.55
CA ALA A 367 -21.59 -12.29 4.64
C ALA A 367 -21.79 -10.77 4.83
N SER A 368 -21.20 -9.91 3.99
CA SER A 368 -21.41 -8.45 4.07
C SER A 368 -22.90 -8.10 3.98
N LYS A 369 -23.36 -7.24 4.89
CA LYS A 369 -24.73 -6.72 4.93
C LYS A 369 -24.88 -5.37 4.24
N VAL A 370 -23.80 -4.81 3.70
CA VAL A 370 -23.83 -3.55 2.96
C VAL A 370 -24.60 -3.76 1.66
N MET A 371 -25.58 -2.88 1.42
CA MET A 371 -26.43 -2.94 0.23
C MET A 371 -25.75 -2.26 -0.94
N TYR A 372 -25.70 -2.93 -2.09
CA TYR A 372 -25.27 -2.37 -3.35
C TYR A 372 -26.33 -2.65 -4.43
N LYS A 373 -26.86 -1.59 -5.03
CA LYS A 373 -27.99 -1.65 -6.00
C LYS A 373 -29.18 -2.51 -5.51
N GLY A 374 -29.48 -2.47 -4.21
CA GLY A 374 -30.62 -3.19 -3.62
C GLY A 374 -30.34 -4.64 -3.21
N THR A 375 -29.12 -5.15 -3.40
CA THR A 375 -28.70 -6.49 -2.96
C THR A 375 -27.59 -6.38 -1.92
N ALA A 376 -27.66 -7.15 -0.84
CA ALA A 376 -26.55 -7.23 0.12
C ALA A 376 -25.32 -7.84 -0.58
N ILE A 377 -24.14 -7.22 -0.46
CA ILE A 377 -22.94 -7.67 -1.16
C ILE A 377 -22.60 -9.13 -0.87
N GLY A 378 -22.81 -9.60 0.37
CA GLY A 378 -22.60 -11.00 0.75
C GLY A 378 -23.55 -12.00 0.07
N ASN A 379 -24.65 -11.54 -0.53
CA ASN A 379 -25.58 -12.36 -1.30
C ASN A 379 -25.28 -12.35 -2.81
N MET A 380 -24.40 -11.47 -3.28
CA MET A 380 -23.98 -11.40 -4.68
C MET A 380 -23.03 -12.56 -5.01
N THR A 381 -22.96 -12.93 -6.29
CA THR A 381 -22.00 -13.91 -6.80
C THR A 381 -20.61 -13.30 -7.01
N SER A 382 -19.58 -14.14 -7.13
CA SER A 382 -18.22 -13.65 -7.38
C SER A 382 -18.06 -12.78 -8.63
N THR A 383 -18.70 -13.11 -9.75
CA THR A 383 -18.70 -12.22 -10.93
C THR A 383 -19.44 -10.90 -10.67
N GLU A 384 -20.45 -10.87 -9.80
CA GLU A 384 -21.14 -9.62 -9.44
C GLU A 384 -20.32 -8.71 -8.52
N TRP A 385 -19.32 -9.25 -7.82
CA TRP A 385 -18.44 -8.46 -6.95
C TRP A 385 -17.47 -7.57 -7.73
N TRP A 386 -16.93 -8.03 -8.87
CA TRP A 386 -15.90 -7.32 -9.64
C TRP A 386 -16.13 -7.28 -11.16
N GLY A 387 -17.19 -7.89 -11.68
CA GLY A 387 -17.55 -7.87 -13.09
C GLY A 387 -16.93 -9.01 -13.90
N GLY A 388 -17.18 -9.00 -15.20
CA GLY A 388 -16.74 -10.02 -16.14
C GLY A 388 -17.90 -10.72 -16.86
N ARG A 389 -17.60 -11.88 -17.46
CA ARG A 389 -18.58 -12.65 -18.23
C ARG A 389 -19.34 -13.62 -17.32
N MET A 390 -20.65 -13.41 -17.23
CA MET A 390 -21.61 -14.28 -16.54
C MET A 390 -21.82 -15.57 -17.34
N VAL A 391 -22.35 -16.61 -16.68
CA VAL A 391 -22.57 -17.94 -17.28
C VAL A 391 -23.53 -17.92 -18.48
N ASP A 392 -24.47 -16.96 -18.49
CA ASP A 392 -25.41 -16.75 -19.59
C ASP A 392 -24.82 -15.93 -20.77
N ASN A 393 -23.51 -15.68 -20.74
CA ASN A 393 -22.75 -14.88 -21.70
C ASN A 393 -22.95 -13.36 -21.60
N SER A 394 -23.81 -12.87 -20.69
CA SER A 394 -23.89 -11.44 -20.41
C SER A 394 -22.57 -10.95 -19.80
N VAL A 395 -22.25 -9.67 -20.03
CA VAL A 395 -21.04 -9.03 -19.50
C VAL A 395 -21.46 -7.99 -18.48
N LEU A 396 -21.02 -8.16 -17.25
CA LEU A 396 -21.16 -7.17 -16.20
C LEU A 396 -19.93 -6.27 -16.18
N ALA A 397 -20.11 -4.97 -16.41
CA ALA A 397 -19.02 -4.02 -16.38
C ALA A 397 -18.44 -3.89 -14.95
N LEU A 398 -17.13 -3.74 -14.83
CA LEU A 398 -16.47 -3.50 -13.54
C LEU A 398 -17.08 -2.29 -12.81
N ALA A 399 -17.31 -1.19 -13.53
CA ALA A 399 -17.93 0.03 -13.00
C ALA A 399 -19.35 -0.17 -12.47
N ASP A 400 -19.99 -1.30 -12.77
CA ASP A 400 -21.31 -1.65 -12.26
C ASP A 400 -21.28 -2.51 -10.99
N THR A 401 -20.10 -2.82 -10.45
CA THR A 401 -19.91 -3.73 -9.30
C THR A 401 -19.41 -3.00 -8.04
N PRO A 402 -19.58 -3.59 -6.83
CA PRO A 402 -19.05 -3.00 -5.60
C PRO A 402 -17.55 -2.72 -5.67
N ALA A 403 -16.75 -3.67 -6.16
CA ALA A 403 -15.31 -3.53 -6.19
C ALA A 403 -14.85 -2.45 -7.19
N GLY A 404 -15.48 -2.37 -8.36
CA GLY A 404 -15.21 -1.30 -9.33
C GLY A 404 -15.61 0.10 -8.87
N ASN A 405 -16.49 0.20 -7.87
CA ASN A 405 -16.84 1.45 -7.19
C ASN A 405 -16.04 1.68 -5.89
N GLY A 406 -14.98 0.91 -5.66
CA GLY A 406 -14.14 1.01 -4.47
C GLY A 406 -14.89 0.72 -3.16
N THR A 407 -16.01 0.00 -3.20
CA THR A 407 -16.77 -0.43 -2.02
C THR A 407 -16.20 -1.76 -1.53
N VAL A 408 -15.06 -1.70 -0.83
CA VAL A 408 -14.25 -2.85 -0.38
C VAL A 408 -13.77 -2.66 1.07
N PHE A 409 -13.23 -3.73 1.67
CA PHE A 409 -12.61 -3.75 2.99
C PHE A 409 -13.52 -3.18 4.10
N GLY A 410 -13.04 -2.18 4.84
CA GLY A 410 -13.78 -1.47 5.89
C GLY A 410 -15.13 -0.90 5.45
N LYS A 411 -15.33 -0.65 4.14
CA LYS A 411 -16.59 -0.15 3.58
C LYS A 411 -17.66 -1.24 3.45
N VAL A 412 -17.27 -2.52 3.44
CA VAL A 412 -18.20 -3.67 3.36
C VAL A 412 -18.23 -4.51 4.63
N GLN A 413 -17.18 -4.42 5.46
CA GLN A 413 -17.07 -5.06 6.76
C GLN A 413 -16.54 -4.07 7.78
N PRO A 414 -17.31 -3.68 8.82
CA PRO A 414 -16.86 -2.67 9.77
C PRO A 414 -15.77 -3.17 10.73
N ASN A 415 -15.65 -4.49 10.93
CA ASN A 415 -14.63 -5.07 11.81
C ASN A 415 -13.33 -5.34 11.03
N PRO A 416 -12.18 -4.78 11.45
CA PRO A 416 -10.89 -5.01 10.78
C PRO A 416 -10.38 -6.46 10.84
N LEU A 417 -11.01 -7.34 11.62
CA LEU A 417 -10.71 -8.78 11.63
C LEU A 417 -11.40 -9.54 10.47
N ASP A 418 -12.25 -8.87 9.69
CA ASP A 418 -13.11 -9.48 8.66
C ASP A 418 -12.68 -9.14 7.23
N TYR A 419 -11.45 -8.63 7.04
CA TYR A 419 -10.86 -8.33 5.73
C TYR A 419 -9.34 -8.15 5.82
N HIS A 420 -8.66 -8.08 4.67
CA HIS A 420 -7.20 -7.95 4.57
C HIS A 420 -6.74 -6.52 4.93
N THR A 421 -6.39 -6.27 6.19
CA THR A 421 -6.06 -4.92 6.69
C THR A 421 -4.84 -4.29 6.02
N TYR A 422 -3.82 -5.09 5.68
CA TYR A 422 -2.64 -4.60 4.97
C TYR A 422 -3.00 -4.10 3.56
N ALA A 423 -3.78 -4.87 2.80
CA ALA A 423 -4.28 -4.45 1.50
C ALA A 423 -5.23 -3.24 1.61
N ALA A 424 -6.06 -3.20 2.66
CA ALA A 424 -6.95 -2.07 2.92
C ALA A 424 -6.18 -0.75 3.16
N ALA A 425 -5.00 -0.80 3.77
CA ALA A 425 -4.17 0.38 3.97
C ALA A 425 -3.58 0.96 2.66
N LEU A 426 -3.52 0.15 1.60
CA LEU A 426 -3.13 0.56 0.25
C LEU A 426 -4.29 1.12 -0.58
N ASP A 427 -5.54 0.86 -0.17
CA ASP A 427 -6.74 1.32 -0.89
C ASP A 427 -6.73 2.85 -1.03
N GLY A 428 -6.96 3.31 -2.26
CA GLY A 428 -7.01 4.74 -2.61
C GLY A 428 -5.67 5.49 -2.67
N ILE A 429 -4.55 4.87 -2.29
CA ILE A 429 -3.21 5.50 -2.38
C ILE A 429 -2.30 4.86 -3.40
N THR A 430 -2.59 3.63 -3.84
CA THR A 430 -1.86 2.99 -4.92
C THR A 430 -2.74 2.04 -5.73
N SER A 431 -2.40 1.89 -7.01
CA SER A 431 -2.94 0.82 -7.86
C SER A 431 -2.09 -0.46 -7.80
N GLY A 432 -1.02 -0.49 -7.00
CA GLY A 432 -0.19 -1.68 -6.84
C GLY A 432 -0.90 -2.81 -6.09
N TYR A 433 -0.44 -4.04 -6.31
CA TYR A 433 -0.95 -5.20 -5.59
C TYR A 433 -0.62 -5.11 -4.10
N GLY A 434 -1.65 -5.22 -3.26
CA GLY A 434 -1.51 -5.47 -1.82
C GLY A 434 -1.54 -6.95 -1.46
N PHE A 435 -2.10 -7.77 -2.34
CA PHE A 435 -2.22 -9.22 -2.17
C PHE A 435 -2.39 -9.90 -3.55
N PRO A 436 -2.10 -11.21 -3.70
CA PRO A 436 -2.29 -11.92 -4.97
C PRO A 436 -3.77 -11.97 -5.36
N LEU A 437 -4.10 -12.11 -6.65
CA LEU A 437 -5.49 -12.13 -7.15
C LEU A 437 -6.28 -10.82 -7.05
N GLN A 438 -5.64 -9.70 -6.65
CA GLN A 438 -6.25 -8.37 -6.77
C GLN A 438 -6.56 -7.99 -8.23
N ASP A 439 -5.89 -8.67 -9.17
CA ASP A 439 -6.06 -8.57 -10.62
C ASP A 439 -7.47 -8.87 -11.14
N ARG A 440 -8.37 -9.42 -10.30
CA ARG A 440 -9.79 -9.54 -10.64
C ARG A 440 -10.44 -8.19 -10.94
N LEU A 441 -9.88 -7.09 -10.42
CA LEU A 441 -10.31 -5.72 -10.76
C LEU A 441 -9.79 -5.27 -12.12
N GLY A 442 -8.89 -6.02 -12.75
CA GLY A 442 -8.38 -5.75 -14.08
C GLY A 442 -7.54 -4.48 -14.19
N ASN A 443 -7.14 -3.85 -13.09
CA ASN A 443 -6.47 -2.54 -13.05
C ASN A 443 -4.99 -2.59 -12.61
N ASN A 444 -4.48 -3.76 -12.19
CA ASN A 444 -3.14 -3.89 -11.65
C ASN A 444 -2.06 -4.24 -12.70
N LEU A 445 -2.42 -4.61 -13.92
CA LEU A 445 -1.45 -5.00 -14.96
C LEU A 445 -1.42 -3.96 -16.09
N LEU A 446 -0.36 -3.14 -16.13
CA LEU A 446 -0.10 -2.19 -17.21
C LEU A 446 0.46 -2.92 -18.42
N SER A 447 -0.03 -2.61 -19.61
CA SER A 447 0.51 -3.16 -20.85
C SER A 447 0.50 -2.17 -22.00
N PHE A 448 1.45 -2.28 -22.91
CA PHE A 448 1.46 -1.62 -24.22
C PHE A 448 2.44 -2.33 -25.18
N ASP A 449 2.40 -1.98 -26.45
CA ASP A 449 3.25 -2.55 -27.50
C ASP A 449 3.91 -1.45 -28.35
N THR A 450 5.25 -1.39 -28.33
CA THR A 450 6.03 -0.40 -29.08
C THR A 450 6.05 -0.65 -30.59
N SER A 451 5.64 -1.82 -31.08
CA SER A 451 5.49 -2.03 -32.54
C SER A 451 4.27 -1.30 -33.10
N THR A 452 3.28 -1.01 -32.25
CA THR A 452 2.08 -0.25 -32.61
C THR A 452 2.23 1.20 -32.18
N ASP A 453 2.63 1.44 -30.93
CA ASP A 453 2.91 2.77 -30.40
C ASP A 453 4.44 3.02 -30.42
N THR A 454 5.02 3.28 -31.61
CA THR A 454 6.48 3.36 -31.84
C THR A 454 7.23 4.43 -31.05
N ASN A 455 6.52 5.39 -30.47
CA ASN A 455 7.06 6.43 -29.61
C ASN A 455 6.82 6.16 -28.11
N ALA A 456 6.29 4.99 -27.77
CA ALA A 456 5.96 4.64 -26.40
C ALA A 456 7.16 4.20 -25.59
N TYR A 457 7.13 4.51 -24.30
CA TYR A 457 8.08 4.02 -23.31
C TYR A 457 7.44 3.89 -21.94
N LEU A 458 8.00 3.00 -21.11
CA LEU A 458 7.58 2.86 -19.71
C LEU A 458 8.36 3.86 -18.85
N LYS A 459 7.67 4.74 -18.15
CA LYS A 459 8.25 5.65 -17.17
C LYS A 459 8.02 5.11 -15.76
N ILE A 460 9.09 4.86 -15.03
CA ILE A 460 9.07 4.51 -13.59
C ILE A 460 9.41 5.76 -12.79
N SER A 461 8.49 6.26 -11.99
CA SER A 461 8.75 7.35 -11.05
C SER A 461 9.10 6.76 -9.69
N ILE A 462 10.29 7.10 -9.19
CA ILE A 462 10.75 6.73 -7.85
C ILE A 462 10.34 7.87 -6.95
N GLU A 463 9.26 7.72 -6.19
CA GLU A 463 8.75 8.84 -5.39
C GLU A 463 9.70 9.13 -4.21
N PRO A 464 9.90 10.41 -3.88
CA PRO A 464 10.86 10.78 -2.85
C PRO A 464 10.47 10.19 -1.50
N GLU A 465 11.46 9.92 -0.65
CA GLU A 465 11.22 9.96 0.79
C GLU A 465 10.62 11.33 1.11
N ALA A 466 9.71 11.45 2.07
CA ALA A 466 9.42 12.77 2.61
C ALA A 466 10.77 13.42 2.94
N ALA A 467 11.07 14.55 2.29
CA ALA A 467 11.93 15.52 2.95
C ALA A 467 11.25 15.69 4.30
N GLY A 468 11.94 15.29 5.38
CA GLY A 468 11.36 15.44 6.70
C GLY A 468 10.73 16.82 6.81
N THR A 469 9.50 16.90 7.31
CA THR A 469 8.66 18.11 7.40
C THR A 469 9.52 19.38 7.33
N ALA A 470 9.59 20.03 6.18
CA ALA A 470 10.51 21.12 5.89
C ALA A 470 9.79 22.46 5.97
N VAL A 471 10.50 23.48 6.44
CA VAL A 471 10.00 24.85 6.48
C VAL A 471 10.47 25.57 5.21
N PHE A 472 9.53 26.20 4.53
CA PHE A 472 9.72 26.99 3.31
C PHE A 472 9.18 28.41 3.48
N GLU A 473 9.54 29.31 2.58
CA GLU A 473 8.85 30.57 2.43
C GLU A 473 7.40 30.32 1.98
N SER A 474 6.43 30.94 2.65
CA SER A 474 5.06 30.87 2.14
C SER A 474 4.91 31.73 0.90
N GLY A 475 4.20 31.22 -0.12
CA GLY A 475 3.75 32.03 -1.26
C GLY A 475 2.75 33.13 -0.87
N SER A 476 2.18 33.05 0.34
CA SER A 476 1.28 34.05 0.90
C SER A 476 2.06 34.91 1.89
N GLN A 477 2.27 36.18 1.59
CA GLN A 477 2.94 37.14 2.49
C GLN A 477 2.07 38.36 2.70
N ALA A 478 2.26 39.05 3.84
CA ALA A 478 1.73 40.38 4.02
C ALA A 478 2.26 41.32 2.92
N ALA A 479 1.46 42.29 2.51
CA ALA A 479 1.81 43.19 1.41
C ALA A 479 3.16 43.89 1.66
N GLY A 480 4.09 43.77 0.71
CA GLY A 480 5.41 44.38 0.78
C GLY A 480 6.44 43.62 1.63
N VAL A 481 6.08 42.49 2.22
CA VAL A 481 7.01 41.64 2.98
C VAL A 481 7.66 40.60 2.07
N THR A 482 8.98 40.44 2.22
CA THR A 482 9.74 39.37 1.60
C THR A 482 10.42 38.54 2.66
N VAL A 483 10.40 37.22 2.48
CA VAL A 483 10.95 36.24 3.40
C VAL A 483 11.91 35.35 2.63
N LYS A 484 12.96 34.89 3.29
CA LYS A 484 13.86 33.87 2.77
C LYS A 484 14.25 32.90 3.89
N VAL A 485 14.07 31.61 3.69
CA VAL A 485 14.59 30.56 4.57
C VAL A 485 16.03 30.30 4.16
N THR A 486 16.95 30.45 5.11
CA THR A 486 18.40 30.33 4.87
C THR A 486 18.97 29.01 5.37
N ASN A 487 18.31 28.38 6.35
CA ASN A 487 18.69 27.08 6.88
C ASN A 487 17.47 26.37 7.45
N PHE A 488 17.43 25.05 7.36
CA PHE A 488 16.43 24.19 7.98
C PHE A 488 17.08 22.91 8.52
N ALA A 489 16.68 22.53 9.72
CA ALA A 489 17.08 21.31 10.40
C ALA A 489 15.87 20.70 11.12
N GLY A 490 15.37 19.58 10.59
CA GLY A 490 14.37 18.76 11.28
C GLY A 490 15.03 17.85 12.32
N LYS A 491 14.48 17.78 13.53
CA LYS A 491 14.88 16.85 14.59
C LYS A 491 13.75 15.87 14.86
N THR A 492 14.00 14.58 14.64
CA THR A 492 13.08 13.51 15.03
C THR A 492 13.12 13.33 16.55
N MET A 493 11.97 13.50 17.20
CA MET A 493 11.80 13.34 18.64
C MET A 493 10.50 12.57 18.90
N THR A 494 10.52 11.65 19.87
CA THR A 494 9.31 10.99 20.37
C THR A 494 8.42 11.97 21.14
N ASN A 495 7.13 11.69 21.28
CA ASN A 495 6.21 12.51 22.08
C ASN A 495 6.74 12.77 23.49
N SER A 496 7.31 11.73 24.13
CA SER A 496 7.91 11.85 25.46
C SER A 496 9.09 12.81 25.50
N GLN A 497 9.93 12.80 24.45
CA GLN A 497 11.08 13.71 24.34
C GLN A 497 10.64 15.15 24.06
N VAL A 498 9.63 15.35 23.22
CA VAL A 498 9.09 16.70 22.94
C VAL A 498 8.44 17.27 24.20
N SER A 499 7.62 16.48 24.90
CA SER A 499 6.99 16.89 26.15
C SER A 499 8.00 17.18 27.25
N ALA A 500 9.02 16.33 27.41
CA ALA A 500 10.07 16.54 28.40
C ALA A 500 10.97 17.75 28.09
N GLN A 501 11.29 17.99 26.81
CA GLN A 501 12.21 19.07 26.42
C GLN A 501 11.51 20.42 26.37
N TYR A 502 10.26 20.49 25.90
CA TYR A 502 9.56 21.75 25.59
C TYR A 502 8.31 22.00 26.45
N SER A 503 8.13 21.21 27.51
CA SER A 503 7.00 21.32 28.43
C SER A 503 5.64 21.27 27.73
N THR A 504 5.54 20.57 26.59
CA THR A 504 4.30 20.46 25.83
C THR A 504 3.38 19.47 26.54
N LYS A 505 2.49 20.00 27.38
CA LYS A 505 1.41 19.22 27.97
C LYS A 505 0.32 19.01 26.92
N ASP A 506 -0.26 17.82 26.87
CA ASP A 506 -1.44 17.53 26.04
C ASP A 506 -1.23 17.73 24.53
N PHE A 507 -0.01 17.51 24.04
CA PHE A 507 0.34 17.67 22.63
C PHE A 507 1.06 16.42 22.10
N THR A 508 0.57 15.90 20.97
CA THR A 508 1.19 14.80 20.26
C THR A 508 1.71 15.30 18.91
N PRO A 509 3.03 15.49 18.74
CA PRO A 509 3.60 15.96 17.47
C PRO A 509 3.41 14.91 16.36
N HIS A 510 2.99 15.37 15.18
CA HIS A 510 2.88 14.59 13.94
C HIS A 510 3.90 15.04 12.88
N THR A 511 4.62 16.13 13.17
CA THR A 511 5.76 16.59 12.39
C THR A 511 7.05 16.42 13.17
N PHE A 512 8.19 16.57 12.48
CA PHE A 512 9.45 16.80 13.19
C PHE A 512 9.42 18.11 13.97
N VAL A 513 10.34 18.23 14.94
CA VAL A 513 10.67 19.53 15.52
C VAL A 513 11.54 20.25 14.49
N CYS A 514 10.95 21.22 13.82
CA CYS A 514 11.52 21.90 12.66
C CYS A 514 12.21 23.17 13.12
N SER A 515 13.54 23.13 13.25
CA SER A 515 14.35 24.33 13.52
C SER A 515 14.75 24.96 12.20
N PHE A 516 14.51 26.26 12.02
CA PHE A 516 14.90 26.95 10.80
C PHE A 516 15.42 28.35 11.09
N ASN A 517 16.18 28.91 10.13
CA ASN A 517 16.60 30.30 10.11
C ASN A 517 15.99 31.00 8.90
N GLY A 518 15.40 32.18 9.10
CA GLY A 518 14.86 33.02 8.05
C GLY A 518 15.40 34.44 8.11
N THR A 519 15.32 35.16 6.98
CA THR A 519 15.48 36.62 6.93
C THR A 519 14.19 37.24 6.44
N VAL A 520 13.82 38.38 7.01
CA VAL A 520 12.59 39.13 6.69
C VAL A 520 12.91 40.58 6.36
N SER A 521 12.25 41.10 5.33
CA SER A 521 12.39 42.49 4.90
C SER A 521 11.03 43.09 4.53
N PRO A 522 10.67 44.30 5.04
CA PRO A 522 11.45 45.11 5.99
C PRO A 522 11.59 44.46 7.38
N ALA A 523 12.67 44.74 8.11
CA ALA A 523 12.83 44.27 9.49
C ALA A 523 11.68 44.78 10.39
N GLY A 524 11.28 43.98 11.38
CA GLY A 524 10.12 44.17 12.25
C GLY A 524 8.77 43.76 11.64
N SER A 525 8.79 43.24 10.40
CA SER A 525 7.59 42.82 9.68
C SER A 525 7.11 41.43 10.08
N VAL A 526 5.90 41.10 9.65
CA VAL A 526 5.28 39.81 9.90
C VAL A 526 5.53 38.87 8.72
N ALA A 527 6.34 37.84 8.94
CA ALA A 527 6.71 36.83 7.98
C ALA A 527 5.75 35.63 8.06
N THR A 528 5.38 35.09 6.90
CA THR A 528 4.65 33.81 6.82
C THR A 528 5.56 32.71 6.32
N PHE A 529 5.63 31.63 7.07
CA PHE A 529 6.34 30.42 6.69
C PHE A 529 5.36 29.31 6.37
N MET A 530 5.83 28.27 5.70
CA MET A 530 5.03 27.12 5.31
C MET A 530 5.76 25.83 5.70
N LEU A 531 5.03 24.89 6.28
CA LEU A 531 5.50 23.60 6.72
C LEU A 531 4.71 22.52 5.96
N ASP A 532 5.38 21.57 5.31
CA ASP A 532 4.69 20.47 4.63
C ASP A 532 4.40 19.31 5.61
N CYS A 533 3.18 18.78 5.58
CA CYS A 533 2.77 17.69 6.46
C CYS A 533 1.87 16.70 5.73
N ASP A 534 2.23 15.43 5.77
CA ASP A 534 1.44 14.30 5.27
C ASP A 534 1.10 13.30 6.38
N ASN A 535 1.46 13.61 7.64
CA ASN A 535 1.38 12.69 8.76
C ASN A 535 0.29 13.04 9.79
N PHE A 536 -0.62 13.98 9.50
CA PHE A 536 -1.73 14.24 10.40
C PHE A 536 -2.64 13.01 10.52
N PRO A 537 -3.07 12.61 11.73
CA PRO A 537 -4.03 11.53 11.88
C PRO A 537 -5.35 11.90 11.18
N THR A 538 -6.06 10.90 10.66
CA THR A 538 -7.38 11.14 10.06
C THR A 538 -8.33 11.69 11.13
N GLY A 539 -8.81 12.92 10.93
CA GLY A 539 -9.49 13.68 11.97
C GLY A 539 -10.06 14.98 11.42
N THR A 540 -10.39 15.92 12.31
CA THR A 540 -10.78 17.28 11.91
C THR A 540 -9.65 18.27 12.13
N VAL A 541 -9.62 19.36 11.36
CA VAL A 541 -8.64 20.43 11.57
C VAL A 541 -8.70 21.01 12.99
N SER A 542 -9.87 20.99 13.64
CA SER A 542 -10.05 21.46 15.01
C SER A 542 -9.25 20.68 16.07
N GLU A 543 -8.83 19.45 15.75
CA GLU A 543 -8.01 18.61 16.62
C GLU A 543 -6.51 18.92 16.47
N LEU A 544 -6.14 19.65 15.41
CA LEU A 544 -4.76 19.99 15.11
C LEU A 544 -4.29 21.19 15.94
N GLN A 545 -3.00 21.20 16.26
CA GLN A 545 -2.33 22.28 16.97
C GLN A 545 -0.94 22.50 16.37
N LEU A 546 -0.53 23.77 16.26
CA LEU A 546 0.83 24.15 15.95
C LEU A 546 1.46 24.78 17.20
N MET A 547 2.67 24.34 17.53
CA MET A 547 3.42 24.76 18.71
C MET A 547 4.73 25.42 18.31
N LYS A 548 4.99 26.60 18.89
CA LYS A 548 6.33 27.18 19.00
C LYS A 548 7.04 26.52 20.17
N LEU A 549 8.28 26.10 19.94
CA LEU A 549 9.10 25.38 20.91
C LEU A 549 10.37 26.19 21.15
N TYR A 550 10.53 26.77 22.34
CA TYR A 550 11.68 27.61 22.67
C TYR A 550 12.86 26.76 23.13
N SER A 551 14.09 27.19 22.82
CA SER A 551 15.32 26.59 23.35
C SER A 551 15.41 26.61 24.88
N SER A 552 14.68 27.52 25.53
CA SER A 552 14.49 27.56 27.00
C SER A 552 13.70 26.38 27.57
N GLY A 553 13.06 25.58 26.72
CA GLY A 553 12.18 24.48 27.09
C GLY A 553 10.73 24.89 27.37
N ALA A 554 10.39 26.17 27.16
CA ALA A 554 9.01 26.61 27.10
C ALA A 554 8.37 26.27 25.73
N SER A 555 7.04 26.32 25.67
CA SER A 555 6.30 26.25 24.41
C SER A 555 5.10 27.19 24.41
N LEU A 556 4.68 27.60 23.22
CA LEU A 556 3.55 28.51 23.00
C LEU A 556 2.71 28.01 21.81
N ALA A 557 1.39 27.90 22.00
CA ALA A 557 0.49 27.44 20.95
C ALA A 557 0.12 28.58 20.00
N TYR A 558 0.20 28.33 18.69
CA TYR A 558 -0.34 29.24 17.68
C TYR A 558 -1.89 29.17 17.66
N LYS A 559 -2.51 30.26 17.19
CA LYS A 559 -3.96 30.39 17.04
C LYS A 559 -4.39 30.06 15.61
N TYR A 560 -5.36 29.15 15.46
CA TYR A 560 -5.87 28.79 14.13
C TYR A 560 -6.67 29.95 13.49
N ALA A 561 -6.38 30.25 12.23
CA ALA A 561 -7.02 31.31 11.45
C ALA A 561 -8.33 30.81 10.82
N VAL A 562 -9.43 30.86 11.59
CA VAL A 562 -10.73 30.28 11.18
C VAL A 562 -11.36 30.90 9.93
N SER A 563 -10.98 32.13 9.58
CA SER A 563 -11.58 32.88 8.47
C SER A 563 -10.71 32.92 7.22
N GLY A 564 -9.65 32.11 7.15
CA GLY A 564 -8.70 32.09 6.05
C GLY A 564 -7.35 32.71 6.44
N ILE A 565 -6.64 33.23 5.45
CA ILE A 565 -5.30 33.82 5.61
C ILE A 565 -5.34 35.00 6.60
N ASP A 566 -4.51 34.95 7.65
CA ASP A 566 -4.39 35.99 8.67
C ASP A 566 -2.91 36.26 8.96
N TYR A 567 -2.43 37.46 8.60
CA TYR A 567 -1.03 37.88 8.80
C TYR A 567 -0.78 38.50 10.18
N THR A 568 -1.47 38.00 11.21
CA THR A 568 -1.23 38.38 12.60
C THR A 568 -0.22 37.44 13.23
N ASP A 569 0.71 37.99 14.01
CA ASP A 569 1.70 37.19 14.74
C ASP A 569 1.07 36.06 15.57
N GLY A 570 1.62 34.86 15.47
CA GLY A 570 1.11 33.69 16.18
C GLY A 570 -0.13 33.06 15.56
N TYR A 571 -0.55 33.45 14.36
CA TYR A 571 -1.61 32.78 13.63
C TYR A 571 -1.08 31.69 12.70
N TRP A 572 -1.92 30.69 12.44
CA TRP A 572 -1.61 29.61 11.50
C TRP A 572 -2.86 29.05 10.83
N TRP A 573 -2.70 28.41 9.67
CA TRP A 573 -3.78 27.72 8.96
C TRP A 573 -3.26 26.53 8.16
N VAL A 574 -4.18 25.67 7.71
CA VAL A 574 -3.86 24.54 6.84
C VAL A 574 -4.47 24.74 5.45
N THR A 575 -3.71 24.39 4.42
CA THR A 575 -4.22 24.23 3.06
C THR A 575 -4.05 22.80 2.56
N ASP A 576 -4.93 22.38 1.65
CA ASP A 576 -4.74 21.14 0.89
C ASP A 576 -3.62 21.31 -0.17
N SER A 577 -3.33 20.24 -0.91
CA SER A 577 -2.32 20.27 -1.98
C SER A 577 -2.63 21.25 -3.12
N SER A 578 -3.87 21.72 -3.24
CA SER A 578 -4.33 22.69 -4.24
C SER A 578 -4.27 24.13 -3.71
N GLY A 579 -3.88 24.33 -2.46
CA GLY A 579 -3.83 25.65 -1.80
C GLY A 579 -5.17 26.10 -1.23
N ASN A 580 -6.19 25.24 -1.17
CA ASN A 580 -7.47 25.60 -0.56
C ASN A 580 -7.35 25.58 0.96
N HIS A 581 -7.77 26.68 1.60
CA HIS A 581 -7.83 26.77 3.06
C HIS A 581 -8.85 25.80 3.65
N LEU A 582 -8.44 25.03 4.66
CA LEU A 582 -9.31 24.11 5.38
C LEU A 582 -9.97 24.79 6.60
N MET A 583 -11.28 24.64 6.74
CA MET A 583 -12.03 25.09 7.91
C MET A 583 -11.84 24.12 9.08
N GLN A 584 -12.14 24.55 10.32
CA GLN A 584 -11.95 23.72 11.52
C GLN A 584 -12.68 22.36 11.48
N MET A 585 -13.82 22.31 10.80
CA MET A 585 -14.62 21.09 10.67
C MET A 585 -14.24 20.23 9.44
N ASP A 586 -13.37 20.75 8.57
CA ASP A 586 -12.88 19.97 7.44
C ASP A 586 -12.01 18.83 7.93
N ARG A 587 -12.02 17.72 7.18
CA ARG A 587 -11.30 16.52 7.55
C ARG A 587 -9.91 16.52 6.94
N VAL A 588 -8.93 16.25 7.78
CA VAL A 588 -7.60 15.80 7.33
C VAL A 588 -7.60 14.29 7.27
N VAL A 589 -6.86 13.74 6.30
CA VAL A 589 -6.73 12.31 6.07
C VAL A 589 -5.26 11.98 6.15
N TYR A 590 -4.92 11.00 6.99
CA TYR A 590 -3.56 10.55 7.15
C TYR A 590 -2.93 10.17 5.81
N GLY A 591 -1.79 10.72 5.47
CA GLY A 591 -1.10 10.47 4.20
C GLY A 591 -1.49 11.39 3.04
N THR A 592 -2.51 12.22 3.19
CA THR A 592 -2.76 13.31 2.24
C THR A 592 -1.78 14.45 2.53
N GLN A 593 -1.20 15.03 1.47
CA GLN A 593 -0.32 16.18 1.61
C GLN A 593 -1.11 17.43 1.97
N TYR A 594 -0.69 18.09 3.05
CA TYR A 594 -1.17 19.38 3.50
C TYR A 594 -0.01 20.37 3.65
N TYR A 595 -0.34 21.66 3.65
CA TYR A 595 0.61 22.72 3.95
C TYR A 595 0.11 23.53 5.14
N ILE A 596 0.95 23.68 6.14
CA ILE A 596 0.67 24.41 7.37
C ILE A 596 1.37 25.75 7.26
N HIS A 597 0.61 26.82 7.15
CA HIS A 597 1.14 28.17 7.08
C HIS A 597 1.12 28.76 8.49
N PHE A 598 2.18 29.45 8.87
CA PHE A 598 2.28 30.04 10.20
C PHE A 598 3.04 31.35 10.17
N VAL A 599 2.64 32.24 11.07
CA VAL A 599 2.96 33.65 11.00
C VAL A 599 3.79 34.06 12.21
N ILE A 600 4.94 34.66 11.94
CA ILE A 600 5.89 35.11 12.94
C ILE A 600 6.24 36.56 12.67
N LYS A 601 6.06 37.41 13.68
CA LYS A 601 6.61 38.76 13.67
C LYS A 601 8.08 38.71 14.06
N ASP A 602 8.92 39.31 13.23
CA ASP A 602 10.33 39.57 13.52
C ASP A 602 10.48 40.36 14.82
N ASP A 603 11.33 39.88 15.74
CA ASP A 603 11.45 40.42 17.11
C ASP A 603 10.12 40.38 17.89
N GLY A 604 9.27 39.40 17.56
CA GLY A 604 7.98 39.13 18.20
C GLY A 604 8.03 37.98 19.20
N PRO A 605 6.94 37.72 19.94
CA PRO A 605 6.87 36.61 20.90
C PRO A 605 7.10 35.23 20.29
N TYR A 606 6.79 35.03 19.00
CA TYR A 606 7.01 33.75 18.31
C TYR A 606 8.38 33.62 17.65
N ASP A 607 9.21 34.66 17.73
CA ASP A 607 10.58 34.70 17.24
C ASP A 607 11.55 34.61 18.42
N GLU A 608 12.33 33.54 18.48
CA GLU A 608 13.35 33.36 19.52
C GLU A 608 14.60 34.21 19.24
N ASN A 609 14.78 34.73 18.03
CA ASN A 609 15.88 35.62 17.68
C ASN A 609 15.44 37.09 17.76
N ALA A 610 15.89 37.81 18.79
CA ALA A 610 15.59 39.24 18.95
C ALA A 610 16.37 40.16 17.96
N VAL A 611 17.14 39.61 17.03
CA VAL A 611 17.88 40.40 16.03
C VAL A 611 16.97 40.73 14.85
N ALA A 612 16.55 41.99 14.76
CA ALA A 612 15.72 42.48 13.67
C ALA A 612 16.24 42.07 12.28
N GLY A 613 15.35 41.48 11.49
CA GLY A 613 15.58 40.93 10.16
C GLY A 613 15.96 39.45 10.15
N GLN A 614 15.97 38.77 11.31
CA GLN A 614 16.38 37.37 11.45
C GLN A 614 15.39 36.61 12.32
N ILE A 615 14.89 35.48 11.81
CA ILE A 615 13.97 34.60 12.51
C ILE A 615 14.68 33.27 12.76
N THR A 616 14.66 32.76 14.00
CA THR A 616 15.24 31.44 14.33
C THR A 616 14.32 30.67 15.25
N ASP A 617 13.59 29.67 14.74
CA ASP A 617 12.55 29.03 15.53
C ASP A 617 12.43 27.52 15.30
N PRO A 618 12.33 26.74 16.39
CA PRO A 618 11.77 25.40 16.35
C PRO A 618 10.24 25.45 16.41
N VAL A 619 9.57 24.78 15.48
CA VAL A 619 8.10 24.58 15.46
C VAL A 619 7.75 23.10 15.30
N ALA A 620 6.57 22.70 15.77
CA ALA A 620 6.01 21.37 15.50
C ALA A 620 4.49 21.44 15.40
N ALA A 621 3.92 20.72 14.43
CA ALA A 621 2.48 20.52 14.33
C ALA A 621 2.09 19.12 14.81
N GLY A 622 0.90 19.01 15.38
CA GLY A 622 0.44 17.82 16.06
C GLY A 622 -1.05 17.85 16.34
N THR A 623 -1.52 16.96 17.20
CA THR A 623 -2.88 17.02 17.74
C THR A 623 -2.89 17.37 19.21
N LYS A 624 -3.95 18.05 19.63
CA LYS A 624 -4.27 18.22 21.03
C LYS A 624 -4.70 16.86 21.60
N SER A 625 -4.02 16.43 22.65
CA SER A 625 -4.38 15.20 23.37
C SER A 625 -5.46 15.59 24.37
N ASP A 626 -6.72 15.24 24.13
CA ASP A 626 -7.80 15.50 25.08
C ASP A 626 -7.60 14.66 26.34
N THR A 627 -6.87 15.17 27.32
CA THR A 627 -6.69 14.55 28.62
C THR A 627 -7.88 14.77 29.55
N SER A 628 -9.09 14.93 29.00
CA SER A 628 -10.33 14.69 29.76
C SER A 628 -10.51 13.18 30.02
N SER A 629 -9.52 12.61 30.69
CA SER A 629 -9.63 11.33 31.36
C SER A 629 -10.68 11.49 32.46
N GLY A 630 -11.94 11.19 32.12
CA GLY A 630 -12.75 10.47 33.08
C GLY A 630 -11.90 9.28 33.51
N CYS A 631 -11.62 9.15 34.80
CA CYS A 631 -10.68 8.16 35.33
C CYS A 631 -11.02 6.76 34.80
N VAL A 632 -10.34 6.32 33.72
CA VAL A 632 -10.43 4.96 33.24
C VAL A 632 -9.47 4.16 34.10
N LEU A 633 -10.02 3.33 34.98
CA LEU A 633 -9.25 2.36 35.75
C LEU A 633 -8.58 1.38 34.76
N ASN A 634 -7.27 1.53 34.57
CA ASN A 634 -6.47 0.59 33.80
C ASN A 634 -6.33 -0.71 34.60
N LEU A 635 -6.90 -1.83 34.13
CA LEU A 635 -6.80 -3.12 34.81
C LEU A 635 -5.36 -3.69 34.89
N ASN A 636 -4.41 -3.13 34.14
CA ASN A 636 -3.03 -3.62 34.05
C ASN A 636 -1.98 -2.75 34.76
N ALA A 637 -2.36 -1.68 35.46
CA ALA A 637 -1.42 -0.93 36.30
C ALA A 637 -1.40 -1.52 37.72
N ASP A 638 -0.22 -1.63 38.32
CA ASP A 638 0.00 -2.21 39.66
C ASP A 638 -0.62 -1.32 40.77
N PHE A 639 -1.94 -1.37 40.91
CA PHE A 639 -2.77 -0.53 41.78
C PHE A 639 -2.82 -1.00 43.24
N THR A 640 -1.69 -1.32 43.88
CA THR A 640 -1.74 -1.80 45.28
C THR A 640 -2.12 -0.70 46.29
N PHE A 641 -1.79 0.57 46.04
CA PHE A 641 -2.00 1.64 47.03
C PHE A 641 -3.33 2.39 46.86
N GLU A 642 -3.82 2.62 45.65
CA GLU A 642 -5.05 3.42 45.43
C GLU A 642 -6.33 2.61 45.68
N LEU A 643 -6.35 1.31 45.37
CA LEU A 643 -7.44 0.40 45.77
C LEU A 643 -7.50 0.24 47.29
N ALA A 644 -6.34 0.17 47.97
CA ALA A 644 -6.29 0.16 49.43
C ALA A 644 -6.84 1.47 50.02
N GLY A 645 -6.51 2.62 49.40
CA GLY A 645 -7.08 3.92 49.78
C GLY A 645 -8.60 3.97 49.67
N LEU A 646 -9.17 3.52 48.54
CA LEU A 646 -10.62 3.48 48.35
C LEU A 646 -11.32 2.50 49.31
N LEU A 647 -10.70 1.36 49.60
CA LEU A 647 -11.20 0.40 50.58
C LEU A 647 -11.22 1.01 52.00
N ILE A 648 -10.18 1.76 52.39
CA ILE A 648 -10.10 2.44 53.69
C ILE A 648 -11.20 3.50 53.81
N VAL A 649 -11.44 4.30 52.77
CA VAL A 649 -12.52 5.30 52.76
C VAL A 649 -13.89 4.63 52.87
N ALA A 650 -14.12 3.53 52.16
CA ALA A 650 -15.36 2.76 52.25
C ALA A 650 -15.57 2.16 53.65
N LEU A 651 -14.51 1.61 54.26
CA LEU A 651 -14.53 1.09 55.64
C LEU A 651 -14.81 2.20 56.66
N PHE A 652 -14.20 3.38 56.50
CA PHE A 652 -14.49 4.56 57.33
C PHE A 652 -15.94 5.00 57.21
N GLY A 653 -16.48 5.05 55.99
CA GLY A 653 -17.89 5.37 55.73
C GLY A 653 -18.84 4.36 56.38
N MET A 654 -18.54 3.06 56.33
CA MET A 654 -19.32 2.02 56.99
C MET A 654 -19.25 2.13 58.53
N CYS A 655 -18.07 2.39 59.10
CA CYS A 655 -17.89 2.58 60.54
C CYS A 655 -18.63 3.84 61.05
N LEU A 656 -18.59 4.93 60.29
CA LEU A 656 -19.33 6.16 60.61
C LEU A 656 -20.85 5.93 60.54
N ARG A 657 -21.36 5.22 59.52
CA ARG A 657 -22.78 4.83 59.44
C ARG A 657 -23.21 3.97 60.64
N ARG A 658 -22.34 3.06 61.11
CA ARG A 658 -22.63 2.22 62.30
C ARG A 658 -22.73 3.05 63.57
N ARG A 659 -21.89 4.07 63.76
CA ARG A 659 -21.96 4.96 64.94
C ARG A 659 -23.20 5.86 64.95
N VAL A 660 -23.64 6.36 63.79
CA VAL A 660 -24.85 7.19 63.70
C VAL A 660 -26.11 6.37 64.05
N ARG A 661 -26.16 5.08 63.69
CA ARG A 661 -27.31 4.20 63.96
C ARG A 661 -27.46 3.78 65.43
N VAL A 662 -26.40 3.86 66.23
CA VAL A 662 -26.44 3.54 67.67
C VAL A 662 -26.93 4.74 68.49
N ARG A 663 -26.80 5.97 67.98
CA ARG A 663 -27.19 7.18 68.70
C ARG A 663 -28.69 7.51 68.62
N THR A 664 -29.41 6.94 67.65
CA THR A 664 -30.87 7.13 67.46
C THR A 664 -31.76 6.11 68.15
N ARG A 665 -31.21 5.29 69.08
CA ARG A 665 -32.00 4.31 69.87
C ARG A 665 -32.25 4.71 71.33
N ASN A 666 -31.80 5.88 71.78
CA ASN A 666 -32.01 6.40 73.15
C ASN A 666 -32.61 7.82 73.17
N THR A 667 -33.69 8.04 72.42
CA THR A 667 -34.66 9.13 72.64
C THR A 667 -36.03 8.65 72.21
#